data_AF-A0A543E6S6-F1
#
_entry.id   AF-A0A543E6S6-F1
#
_cell.length_a   1.000
_cell.length_b   1.000
_cell.length_c   1.000
_cell.angle_alpha   90.00
_cell.angle_beta   90.00
_cell.angle_gamma   90.00
#
_symmetry.space_group_name_H-M   'P 1'
#
loop_
_entity.id
_entity.type
_entity.pdbx_description
1 polymer ?
#
loop_
_entity_poly.entity_id
_entity_poly.type
_entity_poly.pdbx_seq_one_letter_code
_entity_poly.pdbx_strand_id
1 'polypeptide(L)'
;MAALVRRMGRLVVLLPLFLFSTALLPAQAESLAGVNQSSVPAPPVEVRALHTVGSHLVAFADAGAWRWIPAEKQWRAVALPSNVDADGWKNAAIGRLYNVRPSSGESAVRVVAEATFAEGRLVLRDLPQLPFPLARLRLAEGAAVLYVAGQDAQGINHVFRRRLDAAAGTAWQSMPALDGDGAADTLVAQRGELVATIAGESGDALWRWSPDHGWQALPSVPGRVLTADGARAVGQAHVLYLLQPDAAGGRAPRLATFHTVTRAWADLPAPTDAMPAPVTAWGDGFAGADASVGTIRMVEVSARSHLLTWLDWLVIVVYLAAMVGIGMYFYLQEKRASTADFFVGGRSIPFWAAGVSLYATNTSSISFIAIPAKAFETNWQYLTNNLIAVLGLMFVAVWIVPLLRRLDLMSVFSYLEKRFHPAIRMLASALCIAMQIGSRMSVILFLPALAIATITGVDVVWSILIMGVFTILYTTLGGMKAVIWTDFVQVFVMFGGAIFAIGFIIYHLNGGVPELVQVAMAEDKTRLFDFSFDLTKATVWGFIFLVLFDVVLTFPKDQVLMQRVLSTKSDKEAGRSIWTFAAIMVPGGFFFYAIGTALYVYYQSHPERMNPLLPLDATFPLFIAAELPMGVTGLIIAGIFAAAMSTLSSIINSVSTLASVDFYEKLAKNPTPKKSVLFAEIMGVLVGLLGIGIALLLSRYDIHSLFDVSIELAGLLGGGFAGAYTLGMFTRRANAQGVAIGIAGAIVLTLLIWSMDLVHPYFYLGISILLCIVIGYAASWLFPPPAQSLSGLTIHRQDAVGATR
;
A
#
# COMPACT_ATOMS: atom_id res chain seq x y z
N MET A 1 -11.59 29.29 -22.75
CA MET A 1 -11.23 28.16 -21.89
C MET A 1 -11.81 26.82 -22.35
N ALA A 2 -13.13 26.64 -22.48
CA ALA A 2 -13.72 25.37 -22.94
C ALA A 2 -13.16 24.86 -24.29
N ALA A 3 -12.80 25.76 -25.22
CA ALA A 3 -12.13 25.42 -26.48
C ALA A 3 -10.66 24.97 -26.29
N LEU A 4 -9.92 25.60 -25.37
CA LEU A 4 -8.54 25.21 -25.03
C LEU A 4 -8.54 23.84 -24.33
N VAL A 5 -9.46 23.64 -23.38
CA VAL A 5 -9.68 22.38 -22.68
C VAL A 5 -10.11 21.27 -23.63
N ARG A 6 -10.99 21.54 -24.61
CA ARG A 6 -11.32 20.58 -25.69
C ARG A 6 -10.12 20.26 -26.57
N ARG A 7 -9.27 21.24 -26.89
CA ARG A 7 -8.04 21.03 -27.69
C ARG A 7 -7.00 20.21 -26.92
N MET A 8 -6.79 20.51 -25.64
CA MET A 8 -5.92 19.71 -24.76
C MET A 8 -6.47 18.31 -24.55
N GLY A 9 -7.77 18.16 -24.30
CA GLY A 9 -8.43 16.85 -24.18
C GLY A 9 -8.29 16.01 -25.46
N ARG A 10 -8.42 16.62 -26.66
CA ARG A 10 -8.13 15.94 -27.92
C ARG A 10 -6.66 15.57 -28.05
N LEU A 11 -5.73 16.44 -27.63
CA LEU A 11 -4.30 16.14 -27.65
C LEU A 11 -3.97 14.95 -26.73
N VAL A 12 -4.57 14.90 -25.54
CA VAL A 12 -4.39 13.81 -24.56
C VAL A 12 -5.03 12.50 -25.00
N VAL A 13 -6.02 12.51 -25.89
CA VAL A 13 -6.61 11.28 -26.48
C VAL A 13 -5.88 10.85 -27.75
N LEU A 14 -5.43 11.81 -28.58
CA LEU A 14 -4.73 11.52 -29.83
C LEU A 14 -3.26 11.14 -29.61
N LEU A 15 -2.61 11.67 -28.58
CA LEU A 15 -1.21 11.37 -28.27
C LEU A 15 -1.01 9.88 -27.89
N PRO A 16 -1.82 9.25 -27.02
CA PRO A 16 -1.75 7.81 -26.77
C PRO A 16 -2.01 6.99 -28.03
N LEU A 17 -3.00 7.37 -28.86
CA LEU A 17 -3.30 6.67 -30.12
C LEU A 17 -2.13 6.77 -31.12
N PHE A 18 -1.50 7.93 -31.20
CA PHE A 18 -0.30 8.15 -32.01
C PHE A 18 0.89 7.33 -31.48
N LEU A 19 1.12 7.33 -30.16
CA LEU A 19 2.16 6.53 -29.53
C LEU A 19 1.91 5.01 -29.69
N PHE A 20 0.65 4.58 -29.71
CA PHE A 20 0.25 3.19 -30.00
C PHE A 20 0.70 2.78 -31.41
N SER A 21 0.59 3.67 -32.39
CA SER A 21 1.01 3.40 -33.78
C SER A 21 2.52 3.30 -33.97
N THR A 22 3.31 3.83 -33.02
CA THR A 22 4.78 3.78 -33.03
C THR A 22 5.37 2.62 -32.21
N ALA A 23 4.55 1.91 -31.43
CA ALA A 23 4.98 0.88 -30.48
C ALA A 23 5.08 -0.53 -31.09
N LEU A 24 5.55 -0.64 -32.34
CA LEU A 24 5.58 -1.89 -33.13
C LEU A 24 6.96 -2.57 -33.10
N LEU A 25 7.58 -2.70 -31.93
CA LEU A 25 8.77 -3.53 -31.77
C LEU A 25 8.48 -4.64 -30.76
N PRO A 26 8.62 -5.93 -31.14
CA PRO A 26 8.51 -7.00 -30.19
C PRO A 26 9.63 -6.85 -29.15
N ALA A 27 9.26 -6.66 -27.88
CA ALA A 27 10.19 -6.78 -26.78
C ALA A 27 10.76 -8.21 -26.81
N GLN A 28 12.08 -8.35 -26.96
CA GLN A 28 12.69 -9.67 -26.76
C GLN A 28 12.52 -10.07 -25.30
N ALA A 29 12.06 -11.30 -25.08
CA ALA A 29 11.74 -11.87 -23.78
C ALA A 29 13.01 -12.14 -22.95
N GLU A 30 13.68 -11.07 -22.50
CA GLU A 30 14.69 -11.15 -21.46
C GLU A 30 14.03 -10.99 -20.08
N SER A 31 14.46 -11.81 -19.13
CA SER A 31 14.07 -11.70 -17.72
C SER A 31 14.41 -10.30 -17.19
N LEU A 32 13.45 -9.69 -16.48
CA LEU A 32 13.67 -8.40 -15.82
C LEU A 32 14.52 -8.53 -14.55
N ALA A 33 14.57 -9.72 -13.97
CA ALA A 33 15.47 -10.04 -12.89
C ALA A 33 16.88 -10.38 -13.43
N GLY A 34 17.89 -9.71 -12.89
CA GLY A 34 19.29 -10.09 -13.09
C GLY A 34 19.75 -11.10 -12.05
N VAL A 35 20.85 -11.79 -12.33
CA VAL A 35 21.48 -12.71 -11.38
C VAL A 35 22.95 -12.31 -11.25
N ASN A 36 23.35 -11.91 -10.04
CA ASN A 36 24.73 -11.56 -9.71
C ASN A 36 25.43 -12.79 -9.14
N GLN A 37 26.67 -13.01 -9.56
CA GLN A 37 27.51 -14.09 -9.03
C GLN A 37 28.73 -13.50 -8.33
N SER A 38 29.06 -14.07 -7.18
CA SER A 38 30.31 -13.80 -6.48
C SER A 38 30.86 -15.08 -5.87
N SER A 39 32.11 -15.05 -5.43
CA SER A 39 32.71 -16.18 -4.74
C SER A 39 33.63 -15.71 -3.62
N VAL A 40 33.75 -16.56 -2.60
CA VAL A 40 34.71 -16.40 -1.51
C VAL A 40 35.55 -17.67 -1.39
N PRO A 41 36.76 -17.60 -0.81
CA PRO A 41 37.53 -18.81 -0.50
C PRO A 41 36.71 -19.76 0.37
N ALA A 42 36.78 -21.07 0.12
CA ALA A 42 36.26 -22.07 1.06
C ALA A 42 37.15 -22.13 2.32
N PRO A 43 36.61 -22.59 3.46
CA PRO A 43 37.48 -22.90 4.60
C PRO A 43 38.47 -24.01 4.22
N PRO A 44 39.62 -24.13 4.90
CA PRO A 44 40.66 -25.12 4.59
C PRO A 44 40.27 -26.55 5.04
N VAL A 45 39.01 -26.94 4.84
CA VAL A 45 38.39 -28.21 5.21
C VAL A 45 37.30 -28.55 4.20
N GLU A 46 36.97 -29.84 4.09
CA GLU A 46 35.87 -30.31 3.25
C GLU A 46 34.52 -29.94 3.86
N VAL A 47 33.73 -29.10 3.17
CA VAL A 47 32.44 -28.61 3.67
C VAL A 47 31.36 -29.68 3.46
N ARG A 48 30.80 -30.21 4.56
CA ARG A 48 29.70 -31.17 4.54
C ARG A 48 28.33 -30.52 4.50
N ALA A 49 28.17 -29.41 5.21
CA ALA A 49 26.93 -28.63 5.22
C ALA A 49 27.24 -27.14 5.29
N LEU A 50 26.35 -26.34 4.73
CA LEU A 50 26.44 -24.90 4.71
C LEU A 50 25.14 -24.33 5.27
N HIS A 51 25.24 -23.35 6.17
CA HIS A 51 24.08 -22.73 6.81
C HIS A 51 24.29 -21.23 7.00
N THR A 52 23.21 -20.53 7.33
CA THR A 52 23.29 -19.11 7.72
C THR A 52 22.78 -18.88 9.13
N VAL A 53 23.51 -18.09 9.91
CA VAL A 53 23.15 -17.72 11.28
C VAL A 53 23.31 -16.22 11.44
N GLY A 54 22.20 -15.52 11.61
CA GLY A 54 22.13 -14.07 11.42
C GLY A 54 22.61 -13.68 10.02
N SER A 55 23.55 -12.75 9.94
CA SER A 55 24.16 -12.29 8.69
C SER A 55 25.43 -13.07 8.30
N HIS A 56 25.70 -14.22 8.94
CA HIS A 56 26.94 -14.95 8.76
C HIS A 56 26.73 -16.29 8.08
N LEU A 57 27.62 -16.57 7.12
CA LEU A 57 27.75 -17.88 6.50
C LEU A 57 28.58 -18.80 7.41
N VAL A 58 28.09 -20.01 7.62
CA VAL A 58 28.71 -21.01 8.50
C VAL A 58 28.85 -22.33 7.75
N ALA A 59 30.09 -22.78 7.59
CA ALA A 59 30.44 -24.05 6.98
C ALA A 59 30.69 -25.10 8.08
N PHE A 60 30.05 -26.25 7.96
CA PHE A 60 30.22 -27.39 8.86
C PHE A 60 31.06 -28.46 8.15
N ALA A 61 32.03 -29.01 8.87
CA ALA A 61 32.85 -30.14 8.45
C ALA A 61 33.03 -31.12 9.62
N ASP A 62 33.65 -32.27 9.36
CA ASP A 62 33.92 -33.25 10.42
C ASP A 62 34.77 -32.71 11.56
N ALA A 63 35.70 -31.81 11.23
CA ALA A 63 36.62 -31.21 12.20
C ALA A 63 36.00 -30.03 12.98
N GLY A 64 34.75 -29.64 12.71
CA GLY A 64 34.06 -28.56 13.44
C GLY A 64 33.20 -27.66 12.56
N ALA A 65 33.06 -26.39 12.94
CA ALA A 65 32.38 -25.38 12.14
C ALA A 65 33.26 -24.14 11.96
N TRP A 66 33.07 -23.44 10.84
CA TRP A 66 33.79 -22.22 10.52
C TRP A 66 32.79 -21.15 10.10
N ARG A 67 33.00 -19.92 10.56
CA ARG A 67 32.22 -18.75 10.20
C ARG A 67 33.03 -17.85 9.27
N TRP A 68 32.39 -17.40 8.21
CA TRP A 68 32.95 -16.38 7.32
C TRP A 68 32.89 -15.01 8.00
N ILE A 69 34.03 -14.30 8.02
CA ILE A 69 34.15 -12.93 8.51
C ILE A 69 34.40 -12.01 7.30
N PRO A 70 33.38 -11.34 6.74
CA PRO A 70 33.51 -10.55 5.52
C PRO A 70 34.59 -9.46 5.58
N ALA A 71 34.71 -8.78 6.73
CA ALA A 71 35.68 -7.69 6.93
C ALA A 71 37.15 -8.15 6.84
N GLU A 72 37.42 -9.39 7.27
CA GLU A 72 38.78 -9.96 7.30
C GLU A 72 39.05 -10.86 6.08
N LYS A 73 38.01 -11.18 5.30
CA LYS A 73 38.05 -12.16 4.21
C LYS A 73 38.62 -13.52 4.65
N GLN A 74 38.31 -13.94 5.86
CA GLN A 74 38.83 -15.18 6.46
C GLN A 74 37.73 -15.98 7.18
N TRP A 75 37.97 -17.28 7.28
CA TRP A 75 37.15 -18.21 8.08
C TRP A 75 37.72 -18.33 9.48
N ARG A 76 36.86 -18.19 10.49
CA ARG A 76 37.22 -18.43 11.90
C ARG A 76 36.49 -19.65 12.43
N ALA A 77 37.19 -20.49 13.16
CA ALA A 77 36.59 -21.64 13.82
C ALA A 77 35.51 -21.19 14.81
N VAL A 78 34.43 -21.94 14.86
CA VAL A 78 33.28 -21.76 15.74
C VAL A 78 33.15 -23.01 16.60
N ALA A 79 33.09 -22.82 17.92
CA ALA A 79 32.83 -23.94 18.82
C ALA A 79 31.36 -24.37 18.70
N LEU A 80 31.15 -25.66 18.45
CA LEU A 80 29.83 -26.30 18.45
C LEU A 80 29.46 -26.73 19.89
N PRO A 81 28.15 -26.74 20.23
CA PRO A 81 27.70 -27.29 21.50
C PRO A 81 28.05 -28.77 21.63
N SER A 82 28.44 -29.20 22.83
CA SER A 82 28.64 -30.63 23.13
C SER A 82 27.29 -31.37 23.07
N ASN A 83 27.26 -32.56 22.46
CA ASN A 83 26.08 -33.44 22.29
C ASN A 83 25.10 -33.03 21.18
N VAL A 84 25.61 -32.53 20.06
CA VAL A 84 24.80 -32.17 18.90
C VAL A 84 25.24 -32.98 17.69
N ASP A 85 24.29 -33.65 17.04
CA ASP A 85 24.53 -34.36 15.78
C ASP A 85 24.73 -33.37 14.62
N ALA A 86 25.68 -33.68 13.74
CA ALA A 86 26.01 -32.90 12.56
C ALA A 86 24.84 -32.86 11.55
N ASP A 87 23.99 -33.89 11.52
CA ASP A 87 22.83 -33.95 10.60
C ASP A 87 21.58 -33.24 11.16
N GLY A 88 21.61 -32.85 12.43
CA GLY A 88 20.52 -32.18 13.13
C GLY A 88 20.34 -30.70 12.77
N TRP A 89 21.24 -30.10 12.00
CA TRP A 89 21.14 -28.69 11.63
C TRP A 89 20.14 -28.47 10.48
N LYS A 90 19.26 -27.48 10.62
CA LYS A 90 18.18 -27.17 9.67
C LYS A 90 17.95 -25.65 9.63
N ASN A 91 17.93 -25.07 8.43
CA ASN A 91 17.49 -23.69 8.24
C ASN A 91 15.95 -23.64 8.27
N ALA A 92 15.39 -22.61 8.92
CA ALA A 92 13.95 -22.31 8.80
C ALA A 92 13.69 -21.08 7.91
N ALA A 93 14.65 -20.16 7.88
CA ALA A 93 14.67 -18.98 7.02
C ALA A 93 16.12 -18.49 6.90
N ILE A 94 16.34 -17.42 6.14
CA ILE A 94 17.65 -16.80 6.00
C ILE A 94 18.14 -16.34 7.38
N GLY A 95 19.34 -16.78 7.77
CA GLY A 95 19.93 -16.43 9.05
C GLY A 95 19.29 -17.10 10.27
N ARG A 96 18.32 -18.00 10.07
CA ARG A 96 17.58 -18.69 11.14
C ARG A 96 17.90 -20.17 11.11
N LEU A 97 18.89 -20.53 11.92
CA LEU A 97 19.36 -21.90 12.07
C LEU A 97 18.80 -22.53 13.34
N TYR A 98 18.39 -23.79 13.22
CA TYR A 98 17.94 -24.60 14.32
C TYR A 98 18.70 -25.91 14.35
N ASN A 99 18.82 -26.47 15.54
CA ASN A 99 19.22 -27.85 15.73
C ASN A 99 18.02 -28.68 16.13
N VAL A 100 17.84 -29.81 15.48
CA VAL A 100 16.79 -30.77 15.74
C VAL A 100 17.38 -32.09 16.19
N ARG A 101 16.83 -32.66 17.27
CA ARG A 101 17.36 -33.89 17.87
C ARG A 101 16.27 -34.73 18.54
N PRO A 102 16.49 -36.04 18.67
CA PRO A 102 15.62 -36.90 19.47
C PRO A 102 15.63 -36.52 20.96
N SER A 103 14.56 -36.88 21.67
CA SER A 103 14.59 -36.92 23.13
C SER A 103 15.30 -38.20 23.59
N SER A 104 15.74 -38.24 24.85
CA SER A 104 16.41 -39.42 25.42
C SER A 104 15.54 -40.69 25.25
N GLY A 105 16.07 -41.69 24.55
CA GLY A 105 15.39 -42.97 24.29
C GLY A 105 14.54 -43.04 23.01
N GLU A 106 14.50 -41.97 22.20
CA GLU A 106 13.75 -41.93 20.94
C GLU A 106 14.70 -41.87 19.73
N SER A 107 14.27 -42.42 18.58
CA SER A 107 15.01 -42.33 17.32
C SER A 107 14.57 -41.15 16.43
N ALA A 108 13.36 -40.65 16.63
CA ALA A 108 12.77 -39.55 15.86
C ALA A 108 12.87 -38.23 16.62
N VAL A 109 12.80 -37.12 15.89
CA VAL A 109 13.04 -35.77 16.44
C VAL A 109 11.90 -35.35 17.36
N ARG A 110 12.26 -34.87 18.56
CA ARG A 110 11.29 -34.32 19.52
C ARG A 110 11.68 -32.95 20.08
N VAL A 111 12.96 -32.58 19.98
CA VAL A 111 13.50 -31.31 20.46
C VAL A 111 13.92 -30.46 19.26
N VAL A 112 13.45 -29.21 19.25
CA VAL A 112 13.88 -28.17 18.31
C VAL A 112 14.54 -27.06 19.13
N ALA A 113 15.75 -26.65 18.77
CA ALA A 113 16.50 -25.63 19.49
C ALA A 113 16.99 -24.54 18.54
N GLU A 114 16.72 -23.28 18.87
CA GLU A 114 17.20 -22.13 18.11
C GLU A 114 18.71 -21.97 18.32
N ALA A 115 19.45 -21.77 17.23
CA ALA A 115 20.89 -21.57 17.27
C ALA A 115 21.24 -20.10 17.07
N THR A 116 22.01 -19.55 18.02
CA THR A 116 22.47 -18.16 17.97
C THR A 116 23.97 -18.08 18.26
N PHE A 117 24.60 -17.00 17.79
CA PHE A 117 25.99 -16.72 18.13
C PHE A 117 26.08 -15.98 19.47
N ALA A 118 26.91 -16.49 20.37
CA ALA A 118 27.37 -15.78 21.56
C ALA A 118 28.87 -16.03 21.73
N GLU A 119 29.70 -15.01 21.95
CA GLU A 119 31.13 -15.16 22.27
C GLU A 119 31.93 -16.15 21.37
N GLY A 120 31.66 -16.17 20.06
CA GLY A 120 32.39 -17.03 19.11
C GLY A 120 32.00 -18.52 19.14
N ARG A 121 30.94 -18.89 19.88
CA ARG A 121 30.34 -20.23 19.88
C ARG A 121 28.89 -20.19 19.43
N LEU A 122 28.40 -21.32 18.91
CA LEU A 122 26.96 -21.50 18.71
C LEU A 122 26.33 -21.94 20.03
N VAL A 123 25.30 -21.22 20.46
CA VAL A 123 24.50 -21.52 21.65
C VAL A 123 23.11 -21.94 21.21
N LEU A 124 22.62 -23.04 21.80
CA LEU A 124 21.30 -23.57 21.56
C LEU A 124 20.33 -23.12 22.65
N ARG A 125 19.16 -22.67 22.24
CA ARG A 125 18.02 -22.40 23.11
C ARG A 125 16.89 -23.36 22.75
N ASP A 126 16.63 -24.31 23.64
CA ASP A 126 15.57 -25.28 23.43
C ASP A 126 14.19 -24.62 23.42
N LEU A 127 13.39 -24.99 22.44
CA LEU A 127 11.96 -24.72 22.40
C LEU A 127 11.21 -25.83 23.15
N PRO A 128 9.94 -25.60 23.53
CA PRO A 128 9.08 -26.66 24.04
C PRO A 128 9.12 -27.90 23.14
N GLN A 129 9.09 -29.08 23.75
CA GLN A 129 9.13 -30.33 23.00
C GLN A 129 7.93 -30.44 22.05
N LEU A 130 8.15 -31.09 20.91
CA LEU A 130 7.07 -31.44 20.00
C LEU A 130 6.10 -32.42 20.70
N PRO A 131 4.79 -32.37 20.38
CA PRO A 131 3.80 -33.23 21.02
C PRO A 131 4.15 -34.73 20.94
N PHE A 132 4.75 -35.15 19.84
CA PHE A 132 5.28 -36.50 19.61
C PHE A 132 6.49 -36.47 18.65
N PRO A 133 7.27 -37.55 18.57
CA PRO A 133 8.46 -37.62 17.71
C PRO A 133 8.11 -37.56 16.21
N LEU A 134 8.89 -36.80 15.44
CA LEU A 134 8.73 -36.67 13.99
C LEU A 134 9.99 -37.12 13.23
N ALA A 135 9.79 -37.86 12.14
CA ALA A 135 10.78 -38.16 11.12
C ALA A 135 10.71 -37.16 9.96
N ARG A 136 11.81 -37.06 9.19
CA ARG A 136 11.94 -36.19 8.00
C ARG A 136 11.50 -34.74 8.24
N LEU A 137 11.85 -34.19 9.41
CA LEU A 137 11.40 -32.87 9.82
C LEU A 137 11.95 -31.76 8.90
N ARG A 138 11.06 -30.82 8.56
CA ARG A 138 11.35 -29.54 7.88
C ARG A 138 10.87 -28.36 8.71
N LEU A 139 11.61 -27.27 8.62
CA LEU A 139 11.34 -26.03 9.31
C LEU A 139 11.09 -24.93 8.29
N ALA A 140 10.18 -24.02 8.62
CA ALA A 140 10.00 -22.77 7.90
C ALA A 140 9.67 -21.66 8.87
N GLU A 141 10.24 -20.48 8.70
CA GLU A 141 9.96 -19.31 9.54
C GLU A 141 9.47 -18.14 8.69
N GLY A 142 8.37 -17.52 9.11
CA GLY A 142 7.80 -16.36 8.43
C GLY A 142 6.83 -15.61 9.34
N ALA A 143 6.83 -14.28 9.26
CA ALA A 143 5.97 -13.41 10.09
C ALA A 143 6.05 -13.72 11.61
N ALA A 144 7.27 -13.93 12.12
CA ALA A 144 7.55 -14.30 13.52
C ALA A 144 6.88 -15.61 14.00
N VAL A 145 6.53 -16.49 13.07
CA VAL A 145 6.00 -17.83 13.35
C VAL A 145 6.97 -18.87 12.79
N LEU A 146 7.35 -19.84 13.63
CA LEU A 146 8.07 -21.03 13.25
C LEU A 146 7.08 -22.16 12.97
N TYR A 147 7.24 -22.79 11.81
CA TYR A 147 6.48 -23.92 11.34
C TYR A 147 7.37 -25.16 11.30
N VAL A 148 6.80 -26.28 11.68
CA VAL A 148 7.44 -27.60 11.70
C VAL A 148 6.54 -28.55 10.94
N ALA A 149 7.08 -29.21 9.91
CA ALA A 149 6.39 -30.29 9.20
C ALA A 149 7.21 -31.58 9.30
N GLY A 150 6.57 -32.72 9.50
CA GLY A 150 7.24 -34.03 9.55
C GLY A 150 6.24 -35.17 9.61
N GLN A 151 6.75 -36.41 9.61
CA GLN A 151 5.92 -37.62 9.68
C GLN A 151 6.02 -38.29 11.05
N ASP A 152 4.91 -38.82 11.56
CA ASP A 152 4.95 -39.69 12.74
C ASP A 152 5.45 -41.11 12.40
N ALA A 153 5.45 -42.01 13.39
CA ALA A 153 5.89 -43.39 13.22
C ALA A 153 5.01 -44.21 12.26
N GLN A 154 3.79 -43.75 12.00
CA GLN A 154 2.82 -44.34 11.07
C GLN A 154 2.94 -43.75 9.66
N GLY A 155 3.83 -42.76 9.45
CA GLY A 155 4.01 -42.07 8.18
C GLY A 155 2.99 -40.96 7.93
N ILE A 156 2.18 -40.58 8.92
CA ILE A 156 1.17 -39.52 8.79
C ILE A 156 1.85 -38.16 8.90
N ASN A 157 1.54 -37.25 7.98
CA ASN A 157 2.05 -35.89 7.99
C ASN A 157 1.44 -35.06 9.13
N HIS A 158 2.28 -34.31 9.83
CA HIS A 158 1.88 -33.38 10.87
C HIS A 158 2.55 -32.03 10.65
N VAL A 159 1.77 -30.97 10.87
CA VAL A 159 2.26 -29.59 10.80
C VAL A 159 1.96 -28.90 12.12
N PHE A 160 2.98 -28.28 12.69
CA PHE A 160 2.89 -27.50 13.92
C PHE A 160 3.35 -26.08 13.68
N ARG A 161 2.76 -25.13 14.40
CA ARG A 161 3.22 -23.74 14.43
C ARG A 161 3.45 -23.25 15.85
N ARG A 162 4.36 -22.30 15.98
CA ARG A 162 4.64 -21.58 17.21
C ARG A 162 5.04 -20.15 16.90
N ARG A 163 4.44 -19.19 17.60
CA ARG A 163 4.92 -17.81 17.59
C ARG A 163 6.24 -17.70 18.36
N LEU A 164 7.21 -17.01 17.79
CA LEU A 164 8.55 -16.87 18.38
C LEU A 164 8.58 -15.89 19.58
N ASP A 165 7.64 -14.96 19.63
CA ASP A 165 7.44 -14.03 20.76
C ASP A 165 6.62 -14.63 21.90
N ALA A 166 6.10 -15.85 21.74
CA ALA A 166 5.32 -16.51 22.78
C ALA A 166 6.18 -16.83 24.01
N ALA A 167 5.56 -16.77 25.19
CA ALA A 167 6.19 -17.16 26.46
C ALA A 167 6.85 -18.54 26.36
N ALA A 168 7.96 -18.73 27.07
CA ALA A 168 8.84 -19.90 26.94
C ALA A 168 8.14 -21.26 27.14
N GLY A 169 7.02 -21.30 27.86
CA GLY A 169 6.22 -22.51 28.10
C GLY A 169 5.01 -22.71 27.19
N THR A 170 4.71 -21.78 26.26
CA THR A 170 3.54 -21.93 25.37
C THR A 170 3.71 -23.17 24.49
N ALA A 171 2.71 -24.04 24.38
CA ALA A 171 2.80 -25.26 23.58
C ALA A 171 2.78 -24.99 22.06
N TRP A 172 3.17 -25.99 21.27
CA TRP A 172 2.96 -26.00 19.82
C TRP A 172 1.47 -26.08 19.47
N GLN A 173 1.06 -25.35 18.44
CA GLN A 173 -0.30 -25.43 17.91
C GLN A 173 -0.32 -26.36 16.69
N SER A 174 -1.22 -27.33 16.68
CA SER A 174 -1.45 -28.20 15.52
C SER A 174 -2.13 -27.43 14.39
N MET A 175 -1.70 -27.70 13.17
CA MET A 175 -2.28 -27.23 11.92
C MET A 175 -2.83 -28.43 11.12
N PRO A 176 -3.70 -28.18 10.12
CA PRO A 176 -4.09 -29.21 9.17
C PRO A 176 -2.86 -29.91 8.58
N ALA A 177 -2.89 -31.25 8.57
CA ALA A 177 -1.85 -32.09 8.00
C ALA A 177 -1.61 -31.75 6.52
N LEU A 178 -0.38 -31.89 6.07
CA LEU A 178 -0.01 -31.71 4.66
C LEU A 178 -0.70 -32.79 3.82
N ASP A 179 -1.57 -32.34 2.90
CA ASP A 179 -2.18 -33.20 1.89
C ASP A 179 -1.11 -33.61 0.88
N GLY A 180 -0.93 -34.93 0.67
CA GLY A 180 0.07 -35.48 -0.26
C GLY A 180 0.71 -36.78 0.24
N ASP A 181 1.08 -37.65 -0.70
CA ASP A 181 1.75 -38.91 -0.41
C ASP A 181 3.25 -38.67 -0.17
N GLY A 182 3.66 -38.64 1.10
CA GLY A 182 5.06 -38.50 1.51
C GLY A 182 5.34 -37.27 2.39
N ALA A 183 6.57 -37.19 2.89
CA ALA A 183 7.04 -36.05 3.68
C ALA A 183 7.44 -34.87 2.77
N ALA A 184 7.31 -33.65 3.30
CA ALA A 184 7.85 -32.47 2.66
C ALA A 184 9.39 -32.55 2.52
N ASP A 185 9.89 -32.36 1.31
CA ASP A 185 11.32 -32.22 1.03
C ASP A 185 11.81 -30.79 1.20
N THR A 186 10.95 -29.81 0.92
CA THR A 186 11.15 -28.41 1.26
C THR A 186 9.90 -27.83 1.92
N LEU A 187 10.10 -26.82 2.77
CA LEU A 187 9.03 -26.06 3.38
C LEU A 187 9.44 -24.59 3.40
N VAL A 188 8.59 -23.72 2.87
CA VAL A 188 8.83 -22.28 2.80
C VAL A 188 7.63 -21.55 3.38
N ALA A 189 7.86 -20.61 4.29
CA ALA A 189 6.83 -19.75 4.85
C ALA A 189 6.92 -18.36 4.21
N GLN A 190 5.81 -17.85 3.68
CA GLN A 190 5.74 -16.50 3.10
C GLN A 190 4.36 -15.90 3.37
N ARG A 191 4.31 -14.71 3.98
CA ARG A 191 3.06 -13.97 4.29
C ARG A 191 1.99 -14.76 5.06
N GLY A 192 2.41 -15.66 5.94
CA GLY A 192 1.50 -16.51 6.70
C GLY A 192 0.93 -17.70 5.92
N GLU A 193 1.41 -17.93 4.70
CA GLU A 193 1.18 -19.13 3.90
C GLU A 193 2.39 -20.07 4.00
N LEU A 194 2.15 -21.36 3.76
CA LEU A 194 3.21 -22.36 3.62
C LEU A 194 3.22 -22.90 2.20
N VAL A 195 4.40 -23.07 1.62
CA VAL A 195 4.63 -23.76 0.36
C VAL A 195 5.51 -24.97 0.65
N ALA A 196 5.02 -26.16 0.34
CA ALA A 196 5.71 -27.42 0.55
C ALA A 196 5.94 -28.12 -0.79
N THR A 197 7.13 -28.68 -0.96
CA THR A 197 7.44 -29.56 -2.10
C THR A 197 7.56 -31.00 -1.59
N ILE A 198 6.93 -31.94 -2.29
CA ILE A 198 6.99 -33.38 -1.98
C ILE A 198 7.55 -34.08 -3.22
N ALA A 199 8.64 -34.85 -3.07
CA ALA A 199 9.18 -35.62 -4.19
C ALA A 199 8.18 -36.67 -4.68
N GLY A 200 8.01 -36.72 -6.00
CA GLY A 200 7.18 -37.71 -6.67
C GLY A 200 7.96 -38.51 -7.72
N GLU A 201 7.41 -39.64 -8.14
CA GLU A 201 8.04 -40.50 -9.15
C GLU A 201 8.19 -39.78 -10.51
N SER A 202 7.17 -39.03 -10.93
CA SER A 202 7.11 -38.29 -12.20
C SER A 202 7.55 -36.82 -12.11
N GLY A 203 8.02 -36.37 -10.95
CA GLY A 203 8.34 -34.96 -10.67
C GLY A 203 7.83 -34.53 -9.29
N ASP A 204 8.36 -33.42 -8.77
CA ASP A 204 8.00 -32.99 -7.43
C ASP A 204 6.63 -32.27 -7.42
N ALA A 205 5.77 -32.67 -6.49
CA ALA A 205 4.47 -32.05 -6.26
C ALA A 205 4.62 -30.80 -5.41
N LEU A 206 3.87 -29.75 -5.75
CA LEU A 206 3.87 -28.49 -5.01
C LEU A 206 2.53 -28.29 -4.31
N TRP A 207 2.57 -27.96 -3.03
CA TRP A 207 1.40 -27.72 -2.19
C TRP A 207 1.50 -26.37 -1.52
N ARG A 208 0.36 -25.70 -1.35
CA ARG A 208 0.27 -24.47 -0.59
C ARG A 208 -0.83 -24.53 0.45
N TRP A 209 -0.48 -24.18 1.68
CA TRP A 209 -1.44 -23.91 2.74
C TRP A 209 -1.73 -22.42 2.83
N SER A 210 -3.01 -22.05 2.86
CA SER A 210 -3.46 -20.71 3.22
C SER A 210 -4.52 -20.77 4.32
N PRO A 211 -4.66 -19.73 5.17
CA PRO A 211 -5.68 -19.69 6.21
C PRO A 211 -7.11 -19.87 5.68
N ASP A 212 -7.39 -19.38 4.48
CA ASP A 212 -8.74 -19.38 3.90
C ASP A 212 -9.09 -20.68 3.17
N HIS A 213 -8.11 -21.36 2.58
CA HIS A 213 -8.38 -22.52 1.70
C HIS A 213 -7.76 -23.82 2.18
N GLY A 214 -6.97 -23.81 3.26
CA GLY A 214 -6.20 -24.98 3.67
C GLY A 214 -5.12 -25.34 2.64
N TRP A 215 -4.76 -26.63 2.60
CA TRP A 215 -3.80 -27.16 1.62
C TRP A 215 -4.44 -27.30 0.24
N GLN A 216 -3.74 -26.81 -0.78
CA GLN A 216 -4.14 -26.91 -2.17
C GLN A 216 -2.94 -27.36 -3.01
N ALA A 217 -3.18 -28.28 -3.94
CA ALA A 217 -2.19 -28.63 -4.95
C ALA A 217 -1.97 -27.45 -5.89
N LEU A 218 -0.71 -27.21 -6.24
CA LEU A 218 -0.26 -26.19 -7.19
C LEU A 218 0.32 -26.86 -8.44
N PRO A 219 0.59 -26.11 -9.53
CA PRO A 219 1.31 -26.64 -10.67
C PRO A 219 2.63 -27.30 -10.23
N SER A 220 2.89 -28.51 -10.76
CA SER A 220 4.07 -29.30 -10.41
C SER A 220 5.36 -28.52 -10.64
N VAL A 221 6.39 -28.85 -9.86
CA VAL A 221 7.71 -28.25 -10.03
C VAL A 221 8.28 -28.65 -11.40
N PRO A 222 8.79 -27.71 -12.22
CA PRO A 222 9.33 -28.01 -13.54
C PRO A 222 10.76 -28.58 -13.44
N GLY A 223 10.88 -29.75 -12.84
CA GLY A 223 12.13 -30.44 -12.51
C GLY A 223 12.07 -31.06 -11.12
N ARG A 224 13.25 -31.37 -10.57
CA ARG A 224 13.40 -31.80 -9.17
C ARG A 224 14.14 -30.75 -8.36
N VAL A 225 13.73 -30.52 -7.13
CA VAL A 225 14.46 -29.61 -6.24
C VAL A 225 15.79 -30.27 -5.87
N LEU A 226 16.90 -29.54 -6.06
CA LEU A 226 18.25 -30.10 -5.97
C LEU A 226 18.60 -30.62 -4.57
N THR A 227 18.19 -29.88 -3.53
CA THR A 227 18.46 -30.21 -2.12
C THR A 227 17.31 -29.73 -1.22
N ALA A 228 17.27 -30.18 0.04
CA ALA A 228 16.29 -29.73 1.03
C ALA A 228 16.34 -28.21 1.30
N ASP A 229 17.51 -27.58 1.18
CA ASP A 229 17.73 -26.13 1.31
C ASP A 229 17.65 -25.41 -0.06
N GLY A 230 17.23 -26.11 -1.11
CA GLY A 230 17.14 -25.62 -2.49
C GLY A 230 15.89 -24.79 -2.79
N ALA A 231 15.12 -24.39 -1.77
CA ALA A 231 13.95 -23.53 -1.91
C ALA A 231 13.93 -22.48 -0.80
N ARG A 232 13.56 -21.24 -1.14
CA ARG A 232 13.42 -20.15 -0.15
C ARG A 232 12.47 -19.05 -0.60
N ALA A 233 11.89 -18.35 0.36
CA ALA A 233 11.15 -17.13 0.06
C ALA A 233 12.09 -16.02 -0.44
N VAL A 234 11.62 -15.27 -1.44
CA VAL A 234 12.26 -14.06 -1.98
C VAL A 234 11.17 -13.01 -2.23
N GLY A 235 11.40 -11.78 -1.80
CA GLY A 235 10.42 -10.70 -1.85
C GLY A 235 9.09 -11.06 -1.17
N GLN A 236 8.00 -10.46 -1.65
CA GLN A 236 6.66 -10.61 -1.05
C GLN A 236 5.85 -11.79 -1.60
N ALA A 237 6.12 -12.24 -2.83
CA ALA A 237 5.25 -13.19 -3.53
C ALA A 237 6.02 -14.23 -4.37
N HIS A 238 7.31 -14.42 -4.15
CA HIS A 238 8.11 -15.40 -4.88
C HIS A 238 8.78 -16.41 -3.95
N VAL A 239 8.87 -17.65 -4.43
CA VAL A 239 9.75 -18.68 -3.90
C VAL A 239 10.82 -18.96 -4.95
N LEU A 240 12.08 -18.84 -4.57
CA LEU A 240 13.22 -19.14 -5.42
C LEU A 240 13.61 -20.60 -5.22
N TYR A 241 13.85 -21.30 -6.32
CA TYR A 241 14.20 -22.71 -6.38
C TYR A 241 15.50 -22.95 -7.13
N LEU A 242 16.28 -23.92 -6.64
CA LEU A 242 17.36 -24.59 -7.36
C LEU A 242 16.83 -25.92 -7.91
N LEU A 243 16.65 -25.98 -9.22
CA LEU A 243 16.04 -27.11 -9.90
C LEU A 243 17.06 -27.89 -10.73
N GLN A 244 17.03 -29.22 -10.62
CA GLN A 244 17.68 -30.14 -11.52
C GLN A 244 16.70 -30.49 -12.67
N PRO A 245 17.00 -30.11 -13.93
CA PRO A 245 16.16 -30.47 -15.07
C PRO A 245 16.37 -31.96 -15.38
N ASP A 246 15.32 -32.77 -15.22
CA ASP A 246 15.13 -34.19 -15.59
C ASP A 246 16.33 -35.16 -15.46
N ALA A 247 16.12 -36.31 -14.81
CA ALA A 247 17.20 -37.26 -14.47
C ALA A 247 17.90 -37.90 -15.69
N ALA A 248 17.34 -37.78 -16.90
CA ALA A 248 17.79 -38.45 -18.11
C ALA A 248 18.76 -37.64 -18.99
N GLY A 249 19.06 -36.37 -18.68
CA GLY A 249 19.96 -35.56 -19.50
C GLY A 249 20.76 -34.57 -18.65
N GLY A 250 22.09 -34.71 -18.62
CA GLY A 250 23.04 -33.97 -17.78
C GLY A 250 23.12 -32.45 -17.98
N ARG A 251 21.99 -31.74 -17.91
CA ARG A 251 21.92 -30.28 -17.84
C ARG A 251 22.27 -29.82 -16.42
N ALA A 252 22.97 -28.70 -16.32
CA ALA A 252 23.32 -28.09 -15.04
C ALA A 252 22.06 -27.67 -14.26
N PRO A 253 22.12 -27.65 -12.90
CA PRO A 253 21.09 -27.03 -12.07
C PRO A 253 20.79 -25.61 -12.53
N ARG A 254 19.51 -25.22 -12.51
CA ARG A 254 19.04 -23.89 -12.88
C ARG A 254 18.32 -23.20 -11.73
N LEU A 255 18.29 -21.87 -11.78
CA LEU A 255 17.48 -21.04 -10.89
C LEU A 255 16.13 -20.77 -11.52
N ALA A 256 15.06 -21.00 -10.76
CA ALA A 256 13.70 -20.68 -11.16
C ALA A 256 12.96 -20.01 -10.01
N THR A 257 12.00 -19.15 -10.34
CA THR A 257 11.07 -18.56 -9.38
C THR A 257 9.67 -19.11 -9.59
N PHE A 258 8.99 -19.36 -8.49
CA PHE A 258 7.55 -19.62 -8.47
C PHE A 258 6.85 -18.42 -7.85
N HIS A 259 5.92 -17.82 -8.58
CA HIS A 259 5.14 -16.70 -8.08
C HIS A 259 3.85 -17.20 -7.40
N THR A 260 3.69 -16.89 -6.12
CA THR A 260 2.62 -17.46 -5.28
C THR A 260 1.23 -16.91 -5.60
N VAL A 261 1.14 -15.75 -6.25
CA VAL A 261 -0.13 -15.16 -6.69
C VAL A 261 -0.57 -15.69 -8.06
N THR A 262 0.27 -15.59 -9.10
CA THR A 262 -0.09 -16.02 -10.47
C THR A 262 0.07 -17.54 -10.68
N ARG A 263 0.69 -18.23 -9.71
CA ARG A 263 1.04 -19.66 -9.77
C ARG A 263 1.91 -20.03 -10.97
N ALA A 264 2.65 -19.05 -11.49
CA ALA A 264 3.47 -19.21 -12.68
C ALA A 264 4.94 -19.44 -12.29
N TRP A 265 5.61 -20.25 -13.10
CA TRP A 265 7.04 -20.53 -13.00
C TRP A 265 7.80 -19.69 -14.00
N ALA A 266 8.92 -19.09 -13.59
CA ALA A 266 9.84 -18.40 -14.48
C ALA A 266 11.26 -18.91 -14.27
N ASP A 267 11.99 -19.07 -15.36
CA ASP A 267 13.43 -19.28 -15.30
C ASP A 267 14.14 -17.95 -15.07
N LEU A 268 15.14 -17.95 -14.19
CA LEU A 268 16.07 -16.85 -14.09
C LEU A 268 17.25 -17.07 -15.05
N PRO A 269 17.92 -15.99 -15.50
CA PRO A 269 19.11 -16.09 -16.33
C PRO A 269 20.09 -17.12 -15.75
N ALA A 270 20.47 -18.10 -16.56
CA ALA A 270 21.27 -19.23 -16.10
C ALA A 270 22.60 -18.75 -15.51
N PRO A 271 23.02 -19.25 -14.33
CA PRO A 271 24.42 -19.14 -13.97
C PRO A 271 25.24 -19.94 -15.00
N THR A 272 26.32 -19.35 -15.50
CA THR A 272 27.25 -19.97 -16.45
C THR A 272 27.84 -21.30 -15.97
N ASP A 273 27.80 -21.56 -14.65
CA ASP A 273 28.23 -22.81 -14.02
C ASP A 273 27.19 -23.35 -13.03
N ALA A 274 27.18 -24.68 -12.84
CA ALA A 274 26.31 -25.36 -11.87
C ALA A 274 26.55 -24.87 -10.43
N MET A 275 25.47 -24.67 -9.66
CA MET A 275 25.56 -24.40 -8.22
C MET A 275 26.07 -25.66 -7.51
N PRO A 276 27.19 -25.58 -6.77
CA PRO A 276 27.77 -26.73 -6.08
C PRO A 276 27.01 -27.01 -4.77
N ALA A 277 26.83 -28.28 -4.42
CA ALA A 277 26.24 -28.71 -3.15
C ALA A 277 27.34 -29.03 -2.12
N PRO A 278 27.14 -28.77 -0.81
CA PRO A 278 25.89 -28.33 -0.17
C PRO A 278 25.55 -26.85 -0.43
N VAL A 279 24.26 -26.51 -0.36
CA VAL A 279 23.73 -25.14 -0.56
C VAL A 279 22.96 -24.63 0.66
N THR A 280 22.88 -23.32 0.81
CA THR A 280 22.03 -22.63 1.79
C THR A 280 21.47 -21.34 1.21
N ALA A 281 20.36 -20.86 1.76
CA ALA A 281 19.89 -19.50 1.49
C ALA A 281 20.95 -18.46 1.88
N TRP A 282 21.20 -17.47 1.02
CA TRP A 282 22.13 -16.37 1.24
C TRP A 282 21.65 -15.10 0.52
N GLY A 283 21.67 -13.93 1.17
CA GLY A 283 21.24 -12.67 0.54
C GLY A 283 19.86 -12.79 -0.11
N ASP A 284 19.75 -12.44 -1.39
CA ASP A 284 18.55 -12.66 -2.24
C ASP A 284 18.64 -13.90 -3.14
N GLY A 285 19.50 -14.87 -2.79
CA GLY A 285 19.59 -16.16 -3.48
C GLY A 285 20.21 -17.26 -2.63
N PHE A 286 21.29 -17.88 -3.13
CA PHE A 286 21.91 -19.05 -2.50
C PHE A 286 23.43 -18.94 -2.45
N ALA A 287 24.02 -19.61 -1.46
CA ALA A 287 25.45 -19.90 -1.41
C ALA A 287 25.65 -21.42 -1.48
N GLY A 288 26.65 -21.88 -2.23
CA GLY A 288 27.00 -23.29 -2.40
C GLY A 288 28.51 -23.50 -2.29
N ALA A 289 28.93 -24.62 -1.68
CA ALA A 289 30.35 -24.94 -1.50
C ALA A 289 30.86 -25.88 -2.60
N ASP A 290 31.91 -25.47 -3.32
CA ASP A 290 32.58 -26.26 -4.35
C ASP A 290 33.81 -26.99 -3.79
N ALA A 291 33.67 -28.29 -3.53
CA ALA A 291 34.77 -29.13 -3.03
C ALA A 291 35.93 -29.26 -4.03
N SER A 292 35.69 -29.07 -5.34
CA SER A 292 36.71 -29.24 -6.38
C SER A 292 37.57 -28.00 -6.60
N VAL A 293 37.01 -26.81 -6.38
CA VAL A 293 37.66 -25.52 -6.63
C VAL A 293 38.08 -24.81 -5.33
N GLY A 294 37.67 -25.30 -4.16
CA GLY A 294 38.01 -24.70 -2.88
C GLY A 294 37.40 -23.29 -2.71
N THR A 295 36.20 -23.08 -3.26
CA THR A 295 35.48 -21.81 -3.18
C THR A 295 34.04 -22.02 -2.74
N ILE A 296 33.45 -21.01 -2.12
CA ILE A 296 32.00 -20.90 -1.96
C ILE A 296 31.49 -19.94 -3.01
N ARG A 297 30.55 -20.40 -3.83
CA ARG A 297 29.87 -19.60 -4.84
C ARG A 297 28.59 -19.02 -4.26
N MET A 298 28.33 -17.75 -4.52
CA MET A 298 27.14 -17.03 -4.08
C MET A 298 26.44 -16.49 -5.31
N VAL A 299 25.14 -16.76 -5.40
CA VAL A 299 24.29 -16.30 -6.49
C VAL A 299 23.12 -15.57 -5.89
N GLU A 300 22.95 -14.31 -6.26
CA GLU A 300 21.92 -13.43 -5.73
C GLU A 300 21.08 -12.86 -6.85
N VAL A 301 19.76 -12.88 -6.68
CA VAL A 301 18.88 -12.17 -7.59
C VAL A 301 19.10 -10.68 -7.41
N SER A 302 19.04 -9.92 -8.49
CA SER A 302 19.23 -8.48 -8.49
C SER A 302 18.13 -7.78 -9.27
N ALA A 303 17.65 -6.66 -8.74
CA ALA A 303 16.72 -5.81 -9.45
C ALA A 303 17.48 -4.94 -10.46
N ARG A 304 17.00 -4.90 -11.71
CA ARG A 304 17.47 -3.93 -12.70
C ARG A 304 16.58 -2.69 -12.62
N SER A 305 17.19 -1.50 -12.59
CA SER A 305 16.47 -0.23 -12.71
C SER A 305 16.26 0.12 -14.19
N HIS A 306 15.07 0.60 -14.53
CA HIS A 306 14.71 1.05 -15.87
C HIS A 306 14.81 2.58 -15.96
N LEU A 307 15.93 3.09 -16.46
CA LEU A 307 16.10 4.54 -16.58
C LEU A 307 15.10 5.14 -17.59
N LEU A 308 14.55 6.30 -17.23
CA LEU A 308 13.66 7.05 -18.12
C LEU A 308 14.40 7.53 -19.36
N THR A 309 13.76 7.39 -20.52
CA THR A 309 14.30 7.90 -21.78
C THR A 309 14.12 9.41 -21.90
N TRP A 310 14.80 10.04 -22.86
CA TRP A 310 14.66 11.48 -23.11
C TRP A 310 13.22 11.89 -23.46
N LEU A 311 12.46 11.02 -24.14
CA LEU A 311 11.08 11.30 -24.53
C LEU A 311 10.14 11.22 -23.33
N ASP A 312 10.41 10.31 -22.38
CA ASP A 312 9.68 10.26 -21.12
C ASP A 312 9.84 11.56 -20.34
N TRP A 313 11.08 12.04 -20.22
CA TRP A 313 11.38 13.33 -19.60
C TRP A 313 10.70 14.49 -20.32
N LEU A 314 10.71 14.51 -21.66
CA LEU A 314 10.02 15.53 -22.43
C LEU A 314 8.52 15.57 -22.11
N VAL A 315 7.85 14.41 -22.06
CA VAL A 315 6.43 14.31 -21.72
C VAL A 315 6.16 14.83 -20.30
N ILE A 316 6.99 14.44 -19.32
CA ILE A 316 6.88 14.91 -17.93
C ILE A 316 7.07 16.43 -17.85
N VAL A 317 8.08 16.99 -18.52
CA VAL A 317 8.35 18.44 -18.53
C VAL A 317 7.20 19.21 -19.18
N VAL A 318 6.67 18.74 -20.31
CA VAL A 318 5.51 19.35 -20.98
C VAL A 318 4.29 19.32 -20.07
N TYR A 319 4.04 18.21 -19.38
CA TYR A 319 2.96 18.09 -18.40
C TYR A 319 3.12 19.11 -17.24
N LEU A 320 4.30 19.17 -16.62
CA LEU A 320 4.58 20.11 -15.52
C LEU A 320 4.44 21.58 -15.96
N ALA A 321 4.97 21.90 -17.14
CA ALA A 321 4.84 23.24 -17.73
C ALA A 321 3.37 23.60 -18.00
N ALA A 322 2.55 22.65 -18.45
CA ALA A 322 1.13 22.87 -18.64
C ALA A 322 0.41 23.17 -17.31
N MET A 323 0.75 22.47 -16.22
CA MET A 323 0.16 22.73 -14.89
C MET A 323 0.50 24.13 -14.38
N VAL A 324 1.77 24.52 -14.46
CA VAL A 324 2.23 25.87 -14.11
C VAL A 324 1.58 26.93 -15.00
N GLY A 325 1.46 26.66 -16.31
CA GLY A 325 0.79 27.54 -17.26
C GLY A 325 -0.68 27.81 -16.90
N ILE A 326 -1.42 26.78 -16.46
CA ILE A 326 -2.80 26.92 -15.98
C ILE A 326 -2.85 27.78 -14.70
N GLY A 327 -1.97 27.51 -13.73
CA GLY A 327 -1.88 28.31 -12.50
C GLY A 327 -1.59 29.79 -12.77
N MET A 328 -0.58 30.05 -13.61
CA MET A 328 -0.19 31.40 -14.02
C MET A 328 -1.31 32.12 -14.79
N TYR A 329 -2.04 31.42 -15.65
CA TYR A 329 -3.17 32.00 -16.37
C TYR A 329 -4.25 32.56 -15.43
N PHE A 330 -4.65 31.77 -14.41
CA PHE A 330 -5.66 32.22 -13.46
C PHE A 330 -5.14 33.33 -12.55
N TYR A 331 -3.89 33.24 -12.12
CA TYR A 331 -3.23 34.32 -11.37
C TYR A 331 -3.26 35.65 -12.13
N LEU A 332 -2.92 35.63 -13.43
CA LEU A 332 -2.91 36.83 -14.26
C LEU A 332 -4.32 37.41 -14.49
N GLN A 333 -5.36 36.57 -14.60
CA GLN A 333 -6.74 37.03 -14.71
C GLN A 333 -7.27 37.64 -13.40
N GLU A 334 -6.81 37.15 -12.26
CA GLU A 334 -7.41 37.45 -10.94
C GLU A 334 -6.63 38.48 -10.11
N LYS A 335 -5.70 39.24 -10.72
CA LYS A 335 -4.88 40.29 -10.07
C LYS A 335 -5.65 41.38 -9.28
N ARG A 336 -6.99 41.35 -9.22
CA ARG A 336 -7.85 42.26 -8.43
C ARG A 336 -9.04 41.55 -7.78
N ALA A 337 -8.89 40.30 -7.36
CA ALA A 337 -10.03 39.48 -6.96
C ALA A 337 -10.33 39.52 -5.44
N SER A 338 -11.59 39.27 -5.10
CA SER A 338 -12.11 39.22 -3.72
C SER A 338 -11.63 37.96 -2.99
N THR A 339 -11.81 37.87 -1.66
CA THR A 339 -11.54 36.62 -0.92
C THR A 339 -12.33 35.43 -1.47
N ALA A 340 -13.56 35.67 -1.94
CA ALA A 340 -14.38 34.64 -2.56
C ALA A 340 -13.80 34.11 -3.88
N ASP A 341 -13.09 34.95 -4.65
CA ASP A 341 -12.44 34.51 -5.88
C ASP A 341 -11.28 33.55 -5.61
N PHE A 342 -10.42 33.89 -4.65
CA PHE A 342 -9.27 33.06 -4.30
C PHE A 342 -9.68 31.72 -3.65
N PHE A 343 -10.56 31.77 -2.65
CA PHE A 343 -10.89 30.59 -1.83
C PHE A 343 -11.98 29.71 -2.44
N VAL A 344 -12.97 30.26 -3.15
CA VAL A 344 -14.11 29.47 -3.70
C VAL A 344 -14.37 29.75 -5.17
N GLY A 345 -13.38 30.31 -5.89
CA GLY A 345 -13.48 30.56 -7.32
C GLY A 345 -14.61 31.51 -7.71
N GLY A 346 -14.99 32.45 -6.84
CA GLY A 346 -16.10 33.38 -7.06
C GLY A 346 -17.43 32.67 -7.20
N ARG A 347 -17.53 31.42 -6.72
CA ARG A 347 -18.69 30.54 -6.84
C ARG A 347 -19.15 30.35 -8.28
N SER A 348 -18.21 30.42 -9.23
CA SER A 348 -18.50 30.41 -10.66
C SER A 348 -18.26 29.05 -11.32
N ILE A 349 -17.76 28.07 -10.55
CA ILE A 349 -17.38 26.76 -11.05
C ILE A 349 -18.63 25.97 -11.45
N PRO A 350 -18.67 25.41 -12.67
CA PRO A 350 -19.77 24.55 -13.09
C PRO A 350 -19.73 23.20 -12.35
N PHE A 351 -20.91 22.65 -12.05
CA PHE A 351 -21.03 21.42 -11.24
C PHE A 351 -20.15 20.26 -11.73
N TRP A 352 -20.00 20.09 -13.05
CA TRP A 352 -19.24 18.99 -13.63
C TRP A 352 -17.75 19.12 -13.38
N ALA A 353 -17.20 20.34 -13.40
CA ALA A 353 -15.78 20.59 -13.13
C ALA A 353 -15.48 20.37 -11.64
N ALA A 354 -16.37 20.87 -10.77
CA ALA A 354 -16.30 20.58 -9.34
C ALA A 354 -16.38 19.07 -9.05
N GLY A 355 -17.26 18.34 -9.75
CA GLY A 355 -17.40 16.88 -9.62
C GLY A 355 -16.16 16.09 -10.07
N VAL A 356 -15.56 16.46 -11.20
CA VAL A 356 -14.28 15.86 -11.65
C VAL A 356 -13.16 16.17 -10.67
N SER A 357 -13.10 17.40 -10.16
CA SER A 357 -12.09 17.80 -9.18
C SER A 357 -12.28 17.09 -7.82
N LEU A 358 -13.52 16.88 -7.39
CA LEU A 358 -13.84 16.03 -6.22
C LEU A 358 -13.30 14.60 -6.43
N TYR A 359 -13.53 14.02 -7.61
CA TYR A 359 -12.99 12.69 -7.95
C TYR A 359 -11.46 12.68 -7.96
N ALA A 360 -10.82 13.67 -8.59
CA ALA A 360 -9.37 13.80 -8.67
C ALA A 360 -8.72 13.83 -7.28
N THR A 361 -9.27 14.64 -6.38
CA THR A 361 -8.76 14.79 -5.02
C THR A 361 -9.04 13.56 -4.15
N ASN A 362 -10.11 12.83 -4.43
CA ASN A 362 -10.40 11.57 -3.77
C ASN A 362 -9.48 10.43 -4.27
N THR A 363 -9.07 10.49 -5.54
CA THR A 363 -8.22 9.49 -6.18
C THR A 363 -6.75 9.88 -6.05
N SER A 364 -6.12 9.46 -4.95
CA SER A 364 -4.72 9.76 -4.68
C SER A 364 -3.77 8.86 -5.48
N SER A 365 -2.47 9.17 -5.46
CA SER A 365 -1.42 8.30 -5.98
C SER A 365 -1.41 6.92 -5.34
N ILE A 366 -1.80 6.80 -4.07
CA ILE A 366 -1.98 5.52 -3.37
C ILE A 366 -3.04 4.69 -4.09
N SER A 367 -4.17 5.29 -4.48
CA SER A 367 -5.22 4.59 -5.23
C SER A 367 -4.69 4.10 -6.59
N PHE A 368 -3.87 4.92 -7.26
CA PHE A 368 -3.30 4.59 -8.57
C PHE A 368 -2.34 3.39 -8.54
N ILE A 369 -1.66 3.15 -7.41
CA ILE A 369 -0.63 2.11 -7.25
C ILE A 369 -1.21 0.87 -6.53
N ALA A 370 -1.86 1.09 -5.38
CA ALA A 370 -2.30 0.02 -4.49
C ALA A 370 -3.56 -0.70 -5.01
N ILE A 371 -4.49 -0.02 -5.70
CA ILE A 371 -5.71 -0.67 -6.19
C ILE A 371 -5.38 -1.71 -7.28
N PRO A 372 -4.59 -1.39 -8.33
CA PRO A 372 -4.16 -2.41 -9.29
C PRO A 372 -3.41 -3.56 -8.63
N ALA A 373 -2.50 -3.28 -7.68
CA ALA A 373 -1.77 -4.32 -6.95
C ALA A 373 -2.72 -5.21 -6.13
N LYS A 374 -3.73 -4.64 -5.48
CA LYS A 374 -4.73 -5.39 -4.72
C LYS A 374 -5.59 -6.28 -5.61
N ALA A 375 -6.00 -5.77 -6.77
CA ALA A 375 -6.77 -6.53 -7.75
C ALA A 375 -5.93 -7.64 -8.42
N PHE A 376 -4.64 -7.38 -8.64
CA PHE A 376 -3.67 -8.37 -9.10
C PHE A 376 -3.50 -9.51 -8.09
N GLU A 377 -3.30 -9.17 -6.82
CA GLU A 377 -3.16 -10.10 -5.71
C GLU A 377 -4.43 -10.92 -5.47
N THR A 378 -5.57 -10.25 -5.36
CA THR A 378 -6.84 -10.82 -4.91
C THR A 378 -7.85 -10.86 -6.05
N ASN A 379 -8.90 -10.04 -5.96
CA ASN A 379 -10.03 -9.94 -6.88
C ASN A 379 -10.67 -8.53 -6.76
N TRP A 380 -11.91 -8.36 -7.22
CA TRP A 380 -12.62 -7.08 -7.21
C TRP A 380 -13.39 -6.79 -5.91
N GLN A 381 -13.23 -7.58 -4.85
CA GLN A 381 -14.06 -7.49 -3.66
C GLN A 381 -13.99 -6.11 -2.98
N TYR A 382 -12.81 -5.49 -2.97
CA TYR A 382 -12.62 -4.14 -2.43
C TYR A 382 -13.26 -3.03 -3.28
N LEU A 383 -13.64 -3.29 -4.55
CA LEU A 383 -14.43 -2.34 -5.35
C LEU A 383 -15.83 -2.11 -4.75
N THR A 384 -16.35 -3.09 -3.99
CA THR A 384 -17.61 -2.96 -3.26
C THR A 384 -17.61 -1.78 -2.30
N ASN A 385 -16.47 -1.43 -1.70
CA ASN A 385 -16.33 -0.21 -0.89
C ASN A 385 -16.72 1.04 -1.70
N ASN A 386 -16.26 1.14 -2.96
CA ASN A 386 -16.57 2.29 -3.81
C ASN A 386 -18.06 2.31 -4.20
N LEU A 387 -18.65 1.15 -4.47
CA LEU A 387 -20.08 1.04 -4.81
C LEU A 387 -20.97 1.46 -3.64
N ILE A 388 -20.62 1.07 -2.41
CA ILE A 388 -21.33 1.50 -1.20
C ILE A 388 -21.09 2.98 -0.93
N ALA A 389 -19.86 3.48 -1.14
CA ALA A 389 -19.54 4.89 -0.98
C ALA A 389 -20.39 5.78 -1.90
N VAL A 390 -20.75 5.33 -3.11
CA VAL A 390 -21.70 6.04 -3.97
C VAL A 390 -23.06 6.23 -3.30
N LEU A 391 -23.57 5.21 -2.58
CA LEU A 391 -24.79 5.33 -1.79
C LEU A 391 -24.64 6.37 -0.66
N GLY A 392 -23.51 6.34 0.04
CA GLY A 392 -23.17 7.34 1.06
C GLY A 392 -23.09 8.77 0.50
N LEU A 393 -22.49 8.95 -0.67
CA LEU A 393 -22.40 10.24 -1.36
C LEU A 393 -23.76 10.76 -1.81
N MET A 394 -24.70 9.89 -2.20
CA MET A 394 -26.07 10.29 -2.49
C MET A 394 -26.76 10.85 -1.23
N PHE A 395 -26.57 10.21 -0.07
CA PHE A 395 -27.05 10.74 1.19
C PHE A 395 -26.45 12.11 1.51
N VAL A 396 -25.13 12.25 1.35
CA VAL A 396 -24.41 13.52 1.52
C VAL A 396 -24.97 14.61 0.60
N ALA A 397 -25.19 14.32 -0.67
CA ALA A 397 -25.70 15.27 -1.67
C ALA A 397 -27.10 15.78 -1.35
N VAL A 398 -27.95 14.94 -0.75
CA VAL A 398 -29.35 15.27 -0.45
C VAL A 398 -29.53 15.96 0.90
N TRP A 399 -28.77 15.56 1.93
CA TRP A 399 -29.01 16.01 3.30
C TRP A 399 -27.94 16.95 3.84
N ILE A 400 -26.66 16.62 3.64
CA ILE A 400 -25.54 17.36 4.23
C ILE A 400 -25.20 18.60 3.39
N VAL A 401 -25.08 18.43 2.08
CA VAL A 401 -24.68 19.53 1.17
C VAL A 401 -25.65 20.70 1.21
N PRO A 402 -26.99 20.52 1.10
CA PRO A 402 -27.92 21.64 1.16
C PRO A 402 -27.88 22.37 2.51
N LEU A 403 -27.67 21.64 3.61
CA LEU A 403 -27.56 22.21 4.96
C LEU A 403 -26.34 23.12 5.10
N LEU A 404 -25.17 22.70 4.60
CA LEU A 404 -23.96 23.51 4.69
C LEU A 404 -23.96 24.65 3.66
N ARG A 405 -24.50 24.43 2.47
CA ARG A 405 -24.46 25.41 1.38
C ARG A 405 -25.27 26.67 1.69
N ARG A 406 -26.44 26.55 2.32
CA ARG A 406 -27.28 27.68 2.74
C ARG A 406 -26.62 28.60 3.77
N LEU A 407 -25.54 28.16 4.43
CA LEU A 407 -24.82 28.95 5.42
C LEU A 407 -23.76 29.87 4.82
N ASP A 408 -23.51 29.76 3.50
CA ASP A 408 -22.54 30.51 2.71
C ASP A 408 -21.12 30.56 3.31
N LEU A 409 -20.63 29.38 3.71
CA LEU A 409 -19.36 29.25 4.41
C LEU A 409 -18.16 29.33 3.45
N MET A 410 -17.03 29.79 3.99
CA MET A 410 -15.70 29.71 3.36
C MET A 410 -14.87 28.59 4.02
N SER A 411 -14.89 28.55 5.35
CA SER A 411 -14.45 27.41 6.15
C SER A 411 -15.65 26.62 6.63
N VAL A 412 -15.68 25.31 6.42
CA VAL A 412 -16.73 24.43 6.93
C VAL A 412 -16.86 24.51 8.45
N PHE A 413 -15.76 24.77 9.16
CA PHE A 413 -15.73 24.89 10.63
C PHE A 413 -16.50 26.09 11.16
N SER A 414 -16.81 27.06 10.30
CA SER A 414 -17.77 28.14 10.62
C SER A 414 -19.14 27.60 11.03
N TYR A 415 -19.52 26.39 10.58
CA TYR A 415 -20.71 25.70 11.05
C TYR A 415 -20.67 25.45 12.56
N LEU A 416 -19.53 24.99 13.10
CA LEU A 416 -19.38 24.68 14.53
C LEU A 416 -19.45 25.93 15.40
N GLU A 417 -19.02 27.08 14.91
CA GLU A 417 -19.23 28.37 15.58
C GLU A 417 -20.70 28.74 15.61
N LYS A 418 -21.40 28.67 14.47
CA LYS A 418 -22.84 28.97 14.38
C LYS A 418 -23.68 28.03 15.23
N ARG A 419 -23.28 26.76 15.35
CA ARG A 419 -24.03 25.72 16.07
C ARG A 419 -23.68 25.62 17.56
N PHE A 420 -22.45 25.94 17.92
CA PHE A 420 -21.93 25.72 19.28
C PHE A 420 -21.15 26.91 19.81
N HIS A 421 -19.87 27.05 19.43
CA HIS A 421 -18.99 28.05 20.01
C HIS A 421 -17.75 28.34 19.13
N PRO A 422 -17.24 29.58 19.08
CA PRO A 422 -16.02 29.92 18.34
C PRO A 422 -14.79 29.08 18.71
N ALA A 423 -14.62 28.75 19.98
CA ALA A 423 -13.50 27.92 20.43
C ALA A 423 -13.53 26.50 19.82
N ILE A 424 -14.73 25.93 19.63
CA ILE A 424 -14.89 24.60 19.01
C ILE A 424 -14.50 24.67 17.53
N ARG A 425 -14.88 25.75 16.83
CA ARG A 425 -14.42 26.02 15.45
C ARG A 425 -12.90 26.06 15.38
N MET A 426 -12.25 26.87 16.21
CA MET A 426 -10.79 27.05 16.18
C MET A 426 -10.05 25.75 16.50
N LEU A 427 -10.49 25.00 17.52
CA LEU A 427 -9.91 23.70 17.87
C LEU A 427 -10.05 22.69 16.72
N ALA A 428 -11.25 22.53 16.17
CA ALA A 428 -11.49 21.59 15.07
C ALA A 428 -10.70 21.98 13.81
N SER A 429 -10.59 23.27 13.51
CA SER A 429 -9.79 23.77 12.39
C SER A 429 -8.29 23.51 12.61
N ALA A 430 -7.76 23.75 13.82
CA ALA A 430 -6.36 23.47 14.15
C ALA A 430 -6.03 21.97 14.03
N LEU A 431 -6.90 21.10 14.55
CA LEU A 431 -6.75 19.64 14.43
C LEU A 431 -6.80 19.19 12.98
N CYS A 432 -7.69 19.78 12.17
CA CYS A 432 -7.76 19.52 10.73
C CYS A 432 -6.47 19.93 10.01
N ILE A 433 -5.92 21.12 10.30
CA ILE A 433 -4.65 21.58 9.73
C ILE A 433 -3.52 20.61 10.09
N ALA A 434 -3.40 20.24 11.37
CA ALA A 434 -2.37 19.31 11.84
C ALA A 434 -2.47 17.94 11.16
N MET A 435 -3.67 17.38 11.05
CA MET A 435 -3.94 16.11 10.39
C MET A 435 -3.58 16.16 8.90
N GLN A 436 -3.98 17.22 8.18
CA GLN A 436 -3.75 17.33 6.74
C GLN A 436 -2.27 17.47 6.41
N ILE A 437 -1.51 18.26 7.17
CA ILE A 437 -0.07 18.45 6.96
C ILE A 437 0.72 17.21 7.41
N GLY A 438 0.49 16.77 8.66
CA GLY A 438 1.31 15.73 9.30
C GLY A 438 1.06 14.33 8.75
N SER A 439 -0.21 13.98 8.48
CA SER A 439 -0.61 12.63 8.10
C SER A 439 -0.84 12.47 6.60
N ARG A 440 -1.66 13.32 5.97
CA ARG A 440 -2.07 13.10 4.58
C ARG A 440 -1.05 13.62 3.56
N MET A 441 -0.59 14.86 3.75
CA MET A 441 0.28 15.53 2.78
C MET A 441 1.67 14.89 2.67
N SER A 442 2.27 14.53 3.80
CA SER A 442 3.59 13.92 3.88
C SER A 442 3.64 12.54 3.20
N VAL A 443 2.64 11.70 3.44
CA VAL A 443 2.53 10.36 2.86
C VAL A 443 2.24 10.39 1.36
N ILE A 444 1.43 11.33 0.89
CA ILE A 444 1.13 11.50 -0.54
C ILE A 444 2.34 11.99 -1.34
N LEU A 445 3.25 12.74 -0.72
CA LEU A 445 4.53 13.12 -1.34
C LEU A 445 5.50 11.94 -1.36
N PHE A 446 5.60 11.17 -0.27
CA PHE A 446 6.62 10.14 -0.12
C PHE A 446 6.32 8.82 -0.84
N LEU A 447 5.15 8.22 -0.65
CA LEU A 447 4.85 6.87 -1.19
C LEU A 447 4.99 6.76 -2.72
N PRO A 448 4.42 7.66 -3.54
CA PRO A 448 4.65 7.60 -4.98
C PRO A 448 6.09 7.90 -5.36
N ALA A 449 6.80 8.76 -4.62
CA ALA A 449 8.22 9.01 -4.88
C ALA A 449 9.05 7.74 -4.65
N LEU A 450 8.77 6.98 -3.58
CA LEU A 450 9.40 5.69 -3.33
C LEU A 450 9.10 4.69 -4.45
N ALA A 451 7.83 4.53 -4.83
CA ALA A 451 7.43 3.60 -5.89
C ALA A 451 8.14 3.93 -7.22
N ILE A 452 8.18 5.20 -7.62
CA ILE A 452 8.89 5.63 -8.83
C ILE A 452 10.40 5.39 -8.72
N ALA A 453 11.01 5.69 -7.58
CA ALA A 453 12.45 5.52 -7.38
C ALA A 453 12.90 4.06 -7.47
N THR A 454 12.12 3.14 -6.92
CA THR A 454 12.45 1.70 -6.93
C THR A 454 12.54 1.10 -8.32
N ILE A 455 11.96 1.75 -9.33
CA ILE A 455 11.84 1.19 -10.68
C ILE A 455 12.56 2.06 -11.71
N THR A 456 12.41 3.38 -11.63
CA THR A 456 12.92 4.31 -12.65
C THR A 456 14.33 4.82 -12.38
N GLY A 457 14.85 4.60 -11.16
CA GLY A 457 16.11 5.15 -10.69
C GLY A 457 16.06 6.66 -10.38
N VAL A 458 14.91 7.32 -10.53
CA VAL A 458 14.74 8.71 -10.10
C VAL A 458 14.75 8.75 -8.58
N ASP A 459 15.75 9.41 -8.01
CA ASP A 459 15.91 9.49 -6.56
C ASP A 459 14.65 10.07 -5.86
N VAL A 460 14.33 9.48 -4.70
CA VAL A 460 13.11 9.79 -3.92
C VAL A 460 13.05 11.27 -3.56
N VAL A 461 14.19 11.88 -3.20
CA VAL A 461 14.25 13.30 -2.83
C VAL A 461 13.88 14.17 -4.02
N TRP A 462 14.43 13.88 -5.21
CA TRP A 462 14.08 14.63 -6.42
C TRP A 462 12.60 14.48 -6.79
N SER A 463 12.01 13.29 -6.69
CA SER A 463 10.58 13.10 -6.93
C SER A 463 9.72 13.92 -5.96
N ILE A 464 10.05 13.94 -4.67
CA ILE A 464 9.37 14.77 -3.66
C ILE A 464 9.49 16.26 -4.01
N LEU A 465 10.70 16.72 -4.36
CA LEU A 465 10.95 18.13 -4.69
C LEU A 465 10.21 18.56 -5.96
N ILE A 466 10.23 17.75 -7.01
CA ILE A 466 9.53 18.04 -8.28
C ILE A 466 8.03 18.14 -8.03
N MET A 467 7.41 17.14 -7.39
CA MET A 467 5.98 17.19 -7.10
C MET A 467 5.62 18.37 -6.19
N GLY A 468 6.38 18.56 -5.11
CA GLY A 468 6.13 19.60 -4.12
C GLY A 468 6.26 21.01 -4.68
N VAL A 469 7.40 21.34 -5.29
CA VAL A 469 7.70 22.70 -5.78
C VAL A 469 6.73 23.09 -6.89
N PHE A 470 6.50 22.23 -7.88
CA PHE A 470 5.57 22.55 -8.97
C PHE A 470 4.14 22.72 -8.45
N THR A 471 3.72 21.90 -7.48
CA THR A 471 2.40 22.06 -6.87
C THR A 471 2.24 23.37 -6.12
N ILE A 472 3.25 23.77 -5.33
CA ILE A 472 3.25 25.07 -4.64
C ILE A 472 3.10 26.20 -5.66
N LEU A 473 3.86 26.15 -6.76
CA LEU A 473 3.87 27.21 -7.77
C LEU A 473 2.48 27.41 -8.39
N TYR A 474 1.83 26.35 -8.90
CA TYR A 474 0.54 26.54 -9.56
C TYR A 474 -0.63 26.74 -8.58
N THR A 475 -0.52 26.22 -7.35
CA THR A 475 -1.62 26.28 -6.36
C THR A 475 -1.69 27.64 -5.68
N THR A 476 -0.54 28.17 -5.24
CA THR A 476 -0.51 29.42 -4.47
C THR A 476 -0.80 30.63 -5.36
N LEU A 477 -0.37 30.60 -6.61
CA LEU A 477 -0.65 31.66 -7.59
C LEU A 477 -2.11 31.63 -8.06
N GLY A 478 -2.68 30.45 -8.30
CA GLY A 478 -3.93 30.34 -9.06
C GLY A 478 -5.23 30.18 -8.26
N GLY A 479 -5.15 29.99 -6.94
CA GLY A 479 -6.33 29.81 -6.08
C GLY A 479 -7.21 28.62 -6.46
N MET A 480 -8.46 28.60 -5.96
CA MET A 480 -9.40 27.49 -6.16
C MET A 480 -9.72 27.20 -7.63
N LYS A 481 -9.78 28.22 -8.49
CA LYS A 481 -10.03 27.98 -9.93
C LYS A 481 -8.90 27.20 -10.56
N ALA A 482 -7.65 27.58 -10.31
CA ALA A 482 -6.52 26.84 -10.86
C ALA A 482 -6.52 25.39 -10.39
N VAL A 483 -6.71 25.15 -9.09
CA VAL A 483 -6.79 23.79 -8.51
C VAL A 483 -7.82 22.94 -9.25
N ILE A 484 -9.06 23.44 -9.42
CA ILE A 484 -10.13 22.67 -10.07
C ILE A 484 -9.82 22.37 -11.55
N TRP A 485 -9.23 23.33 -12.27
CA TRP A 485 -8.91 23.13 -13.69
C TRP A 485 -7.66 22.28 -13.91
N THR A 486 -6.66 22.35 -13.03
CA THR A 486 -5.53 21.41 -13.04
C THR A 486 -6.01 20.01 -12.71
N ASP A 487 -6.88 19.84 -11.71
CA ASP A 487 -7.47 18.54 -11.35
C ASP A 487 -8.21 17.93 -12.54
N PHE A 488 -8.99 18.75 -13.26
CA PHE A 488 -9.68 18.29 -14.47
C PHE A 488 -8.69 17.69 -15.47
N VAL A 489 -7.61 18.41 -15.81
CA VAL A 489 -6.59 17.90 -16.75
C VAL A 489 -5.88 16.66 -16.20
N GLN A 490 -5.55 16.65 -14.91
CA GLN A 490 -4.88 15.55 -14.23
C GLN A 490 -5.67 14.24 -14.30
N VAL A 491 -7.00 14.30 -14.18
CA VAL A 491 -7.88 13.12 -14.35
C VAL A 491 -7.77 12.54 -15.77
N PHE A 492 -7.69 13.36 -16.82
CA PHE A 492 -7.50 12.84 -18.19
C PHE A 492 -6.13 12.21 -18.40
N VAL A 493 -5.07 12.81 -17.82
CA VAL A 493 -3.72 12.23 -17.90
C VAL A 493 -3.70 10.86 -17.21
N MET A 494 -4.32 10.77 -16.03
CA MET A 494 -4.42 9.55 -15.23
C MET A 494 -5.20 8.44 -15.96
N PHE A 495 -6.41 8.72 -16.43
CA PHE A 495 -7.22 7.72 -17.15
C PHE A 495 -6.68 7.40 -18.55
N GLY A 496 -6.12 8.38 -19.25
CA GLY A 496 -5.51 8.15 -20.56
C GLY A 496 -4.36 7.14 -20.47
N GLY A 497 -3.51 7.28 -19.45
CA GLY A 497 -2.44 6.32 -19.15
C GLY A 497 -2.96 4.92 -18.79
N ALA A 498 -3.96 4.85 -17.92
CA ALA A 498 -4.60 3.60 -17.52
C ALA A 498 -5.26 2.84 -18.69
N ILE A 499 -6.03 3.54 -19.51
CA ILE A 499 -6.70 2.96 -20.69
C ILE A 499 -5.68 2.44 -21.69
N PHE A 500 -4.61 3.21 -21.93
CA PHE A 500 -3.51 2.77 -22.79
C PHE A 500 -2.89 1.47 -22.25
N ALA A 501 -2.56 1.42 -20.95
CA ALA A 501 -1.93 0.25 -20.35
C ALA A 501 -2.80 -1.01 -20.50
N ILE A 502 -4.11 -0.92 -20.22
CA ILE A 502 -5.04 -2.05 -20.41
C ILE A 502 -5.07 -2.49 -21.89
N GLY A 503 -5.20 -1.54 -22.82
CA GLY A 503 -5.21 -1.85 -24.25
C GLY A 503 -3.90 -2.49 -24.73
N PHE A 504 -2.76 -2.03 -24.22
CA PHE A 504 -1.44 -2.58 -24.51
C PHE A 504 -1.30 -4.01 -23.97
N ILE A 505 -1.75 -4.28 -22.74
CA ILE A 505 -1.77 -5.63 -22.17
C ILE A 505 -2.60 -6.56 -23.06
N ILE A 506 -3.84 -6.19 -23.34
CA ILE A 506 -4.76 -6.99 -24.16
C ILE A 506 -4.17 -7.29 -25.54
N TYR A 507 -3.47 -6.32 -26.14
CA TYR A 507 -2.81 -6.51 -27.43
C TYR A 507 -1.67 -7.56 -27.39
N HIS A 508 -0.98 -7.69 -26.25
CA HIS A 508 0.10 -8.66 -26.06
C HIS A 508 -0.36 -10.02 -25.49
N LEU A 509 -1.66 -10.19 -25.21
CA LEU A 509 -2.24 -11.49 -24.90
C LEU A 509 -2.54 -12.24 -26.20
N ASN A 510 -2.15 -13.50 -26.30
CA ASN A 510 -2.31 -14.31 -27.51
C ASN A 510 -3.78 -14.43 -27.94
N GLY A 511 -4.70 -14.57 -26.98
CA GLY A 511 -6.14 -14.63 -27.17
C GLY A 511 -6.87 -13.32 -26.89
N GLY A 512 -6.15 -12.22 -26.62
CA GLY A 512 -6.73 -10.89 -26.42
C GLY A 512 -7.79 -10.82 -25.30
N VAL A 513 -8.91 -10.15 -25.58
CA VAL A 513 -10.02 -9.99 -24.61
C VAL A 513 -10.65 -11.34 -24.19
N PRO A 514 -10.91 -12.30 -25.11
CA PRO A 514 -11.38 -13.63 -24.73
C PRO A 514 -10.50 -14.33 -23.68
N GLU A 515 -9.18 -14.34 -23.87
CA GLU A 515 -8.24 -14.92 -22.91
C GLU A 515 -8.31 -14.20 -21.56
N LEU A 516 -8.29 -12.85 -21.57
CA LEU A 516 -8.41 -12.03 -20.36
C LEU A 516 -9.66 -12.41 -19.55
N VAL A 517 -10.82 -12.49 -20.19
CA VAL A 517 -12.10 -12.81 -19.51
C VAL A 517 -12.10 -14.25 -19.00
N GLN A 518 -11.64 -15.20 -19.82
CA GLN A 518 -11.63 -16.62 -19.46
C GLN A 518 -10.75 -16.88 -18.23
N VAL A 519 -9.52 -16.35 -18.23
CA VAL A 519 -8.59 -16.51 -17.11
C VAL A 519 -9.12 -15.77 -15.87
N ALA A 520 -9.62 -14.54 -16.03
CA ALA A 520 -10.15 -13.77 -14.91
C ALA A 520 -11.33 -14.47 -14.22
N MET A 521 -12.22 -15.12 -14.98
CA MET A 521 -13.33 -15.90 -14.42
C MET A 521 -12.84 -17.21 -13.77
N ALA A 522 -11.89 -17.92 -14.40
CA ALA A 522 -11.35 -19.17 -13.87
C ALA A 522 -10.64 -18.96 -12.52
N GLU A 523 -10.01 -17.80 -12.32
CA GLU A 523 -9.27 -17.44 -11.10
C GLU A 523 -10.07 -16.54 -10.14
N ASP A 524 -11.40 -16.46 -10.30
CA ASP A 524 -12.33 -15.67 -9.45
C ASP A 524 -11.92 -14.19 -9.28
N LYS A 525 -11.22 -13.61 -10.26
CA LYS A 525 -10.66 -12.25 -10.20
C LYS A 525 -11.72 -11.16 -10.20
N THR A 526 -12.92 -11.45 -10.68
CA THR A 526 -14.01 -10.47 -10.80
C THR A 526 -15.05 -10.57 -9.68
N ARG A 527 -14.79 -11.37 -8.64
CA ARG A 527 -15.68 -11.44 -7.46
C ARG A 527 -15.78 -10.09 -6.78
N LEU A 528 -17.00 -9.59 -6.65
CA LEU A 528 -17.31 -8.28 -6.05
C LEU A 528 -17.82 -8.40 -4.61
N PHE A 529 -18.80 -9.28 -4.39
CA PHE A 529 -19.56 -9.26 -3.15
C PHE A 529 -19.22 -10.47 -2.27
N ASP A 530 -19.06 -10.20 -0.98
CA ASP A 530 -19.03 -11.19 0.08
C ASP A 530 -19.99 -10.74 1.19
N PHE A 531 -21.08 -11.48 1.35
CA PHE A 531 -22.14 -11.20 2.32
C PHE A 531 -21.98 -11.98 3.64
N SER A 532 -20.87 -12.72 3.81
CA SER A 532 -20.58 -13.41 5.06
C SER A 532 -20.50 -12.42 6.23
N PHE A 533 -20.98 -12.83 7.40
CA PHE A 533 -20.93 -12.02 8.61
C PHE A 533 -19.63 -12.30 9.37
N ASP A 534 -18.52 -11.85 8.78
CA ASP A 534 -17.18 -11.95 9.36
C ASP A 534 -16.54 -10.55 9.36
N LEU A 535 -16.39 -9.96 10.55
CA LEU A 535 -15.82 -8.63 10.73
C LEU A 535 -14.28 -8.60 10.59
N THR A 536 -13.65 -9.76 10.44
CA THR A 536 -12.21 -9.88 10.17
C THR A 536 -11.89 -9.87 8.66
N LYS A 537 -12.91 -9.99 7.81
CA LYS A 537 -12.78 -10.05 6.35
C LYS A 537 -13.37 -8.81 5.67
N ALA A 538 -12.98 -8.59 4.42
CA ALA A 538 -13.43 -7.48 3.57
C ALA A 538 -14.88 -7.68 3.05
N THR A 539 -15.85 -7.78 3.96
CA THR A 539 -17.25 -8.11 3.62
C THR A 539 -18.07 -6.86 3.31
N VAL A 540 -19.23 -7.05 2.68
CA VAL A 540 -20.22 -5.98 2.42
C VAL A 540 -20.58 -5.23 3.72
N TRP A 541 -20.73 -5.96 4.83
CA TRP A 541 -21.05 -5.38 6.14
C TRP A 541 -19.91 -4.52 6.68
N GLY A 542 -18.67 -5.00 6.58
CA GLY A 542 -17.48 -4.22 6.93
C GLY A 542 -17.37 -2.94 6.11
N PHE A 543 -17.64 -3.01 4.81
CA PHE A 543 -17.64 -1.82 3.94
C PHE A 543 -18.80 -0.85 4.21
N ILE A 544 -19.99 -1.32 4.57
CA ILE A 544 -21.09 -0.43 5.01
C ILE A 544 -20.68 0.35 6.25
N PHE A 545 -20.09 -0.33 7.24
CA PHE A 545 -19.56 0.32 8.43
C PHE A 545 -18.49 1.35 8.06
N LEU A 546 -17.51 0.96 7.25
CA LEU A 546 -16.42 1.84 6.83
C LEU A 546 -16.95 3.08 6.10
N VAL A 547 -17.84 2.91 5.11
CA VAL A 547 -18.41 4.04 4.36
C VAL A 547 -19.22 4.98 5.26
N LEU A 548 -19.98 4.45 6.22
CA LEU A 548 -20.75 5.29 7.15
C LEU A 548 -19.81 6.22 7.93
N PHE A 549 -18.77 5.68 8.55
CA PHE A 549 -17.87 6.46 9.40
C PHE A 549 -16.85 7.28 8.61
N ASP A 550 -16.23 6.69 7.58
CA ASP A 550 -15.10 7.30 6.86
C ASP A 550 -15.50 8.18 5.70
N VAL A 551 -16.72 8.01 5.15
CA VAL A 551 -17.23 8.85 4.05
C VAL A 551 -18.37 9.73 4.54
N VAL A 552 -19.46 9.16 5.07
CA VAL A 552 -20.69 9.93 5.33
C VAL A 552 -20.52 10.90 6.51
N LEU A 553 -20.03 10.42 7.66
CA LEU A 553 -19.91 11.25 8.87
C LEU A 553 -18.71 12.21 8.83
N THR A 554 -17.72 11.94 7.97
CA THR A 554 -16.53 12.78 7.79
C THR A 554 -16.69 13.81 6.67
N PHE A 555 -17.54 13.58 5.67
CA PHE A 555 -17.73 14.53 4.56
C PHE A 555 -18.01 15.97 5.03
N PRO A 556 -18.92 16.23 6.00
CA PRO A 556 -19.25 17.59 6.39
C PRO A 556 -18.07 18.37 7.01
N LYS A 557 -17.11 17.67 7.64
CA LYS A 557 -15.91 18.28 8.22
C LYS A 557 -14.76 18.43 7.23
N ASP A 558 -14.84 17.78 6.07
CA ASP A 558 -13.75 17.76 5.09
C ASP A 558 -13.72 19.07 4.30
N GLN A 559 -12.86 20.00 4.74
CA GLN A 559 -12.65 21.26 4.03
C GLN A 559 -12.21 21.04 2.58
N VAL A 560 -11.39 20.03 2.30
CA VAL A 560 -10.85 19.77 0.96
C VAL A 560 -11.98 19.42 -0.02
N LEU A 561 -12.90 18.54 0.38
CA LEU A 561 -14.02 18.16 -0.47
C LEU A 561 -15.13 19.22 -0.47
N MET A 562 -15.55 19.69 0.70
CA MET A 562 -16.67 20.64 0.79
C MET A 562 -16.36 21.98 0.13
N GLN A 563 -15.12 22.46 0.14
CA GLN A 563 -14.77 23.73 -0.49
C GLN A 563 -15.04 23.74 -2.01
N ARG A 564 -14.90 22.60 -2.69
CA ARG A 564 -15.26 22.44 -4.11
C ARG A 564 -16.76 22.53 -4.33
N VAL A 565 -17.52 21.88 -3.45
CA VAL A 565 -18.99 21.92 -3.45
C VAL A 565 -19.48 23.36 -3.26
N LEU A 566 -18.86 24.10 -2.32
CA LEU A 566 -19.18 25.49 -2.01
C LEU A 566 -18.75 26.48 -3.12
N SER A 567 -17.87 26.05 -4.03
CA SER A 567 -17.39 26.83 -5.19
C SER A 567 -18.36 26.83 -6.38
N THR A 568 -19.49 26.13 -6.27
CA THR A 568 -20.53 26.09 -7.29
C THR A 568 -21.57 27.20 -7.12
N LYS A 569 -22.28 27.51 -8.21
CA LYS A 569 -23.18 28.67 -8.32
C LYS A 569 -24.42 28.62 -7.42
N SER A 570 -24.94 27.43 -7.12
CA SER A 570 -26.20 27.26 -6.38
C SER A 570 -26.24 25.92 -5.66
N ASP A 571 -27.16 25.76 -4.71
CA ASP A 571 -27.39 24.51 -3.96
C ASP A 571 -27.64 23.31 -4.87
N LYS A 572 -28.37 23.54 -5.98
CA LYS A 572 -28.64 22.51 -6.98
C LYS A 572 -27.35 22.09 -7.69
N GLU A 573 -26.51 23.05 -8.07
CA GLU A 573 -25.22 22.79 -8.72
C GLU A 573 -24.23 22.11 -7.75
N ALA A 574 -24.26 22.50 -6.47
CA ALA A 574 -23.50 21.86 -5.40
C ALA A 574 -23.88 20.38 -5.27
N GLY A 575 -25.17 20.05 -5.18
CA GLY A 575 -25.64 18.66 -5.17
C GLY A 575 -25.24 17.91 -6.45
N ARG A 576 -25.42 18.52 -7.63
CA ARG A 576 -25.02 17.92 -8.93
C ARG A 576 -23.52 17.65 -9.02
N SER A 577 -22.67 18.41 -8.33
CA SER A 577 -21.23 18.14 -8.28
C SER A 577 -20.92 16.83 -7.56
N ILE A 578 -21.61 16.53 -6.45
CA ILE A 578 -21.51 15.24 -5.77
C ILE A 578 -22.05 14.10 -6.64
N TRP A 579 -23.17 14.30 -7.33
CA TRP A 579 -23.69 13.31 -8.28
C TRP A 579 -22.70 13.02 -9.40
N THR A 580 -22.01 14.05 -9.90
CA THR A 580 -20.96 13.88 -10.91
C THR A 580 -19.77 13.12 -10.36
N PHE A 581 -19.32 13.44 -9.14
CA PHE A 581 -18.27 12.68 -8.45
C PHE A 581 -18.65 11.20 -8.33
N ALA A 582 -19.85 10.91 -7.82
CA ALA A 582 -20.36 9.55 -7.70
C ALA A 582 -20.45 8.82 -9.05
N ALA A 583 -20.89 9.51 -10.10
CA ALA A 583 -20.98 8.95 -11.45
C ALA A 583 -19.62 8.60 -12.07
N ILE A 584 -18.56 9.36 -11.75
CA ILE A 584 -17.19 9.07 -12.20
C ILE A 584 -16.55 7.96 -11.37
N MET A 585 -16.88 7.90 -10.08
CA MET A 585 -16.30 6.96 -9.13
C MET A 585 -16.57 5.48 -9.48
N VAL A 586 -17.75 5.17 -10.00
CA VAL A 586 -18.11 3.80 -10.42
C VAL A 586 -17.20 3.31 -11.57
N PRO A 587 -17.24 3.89 -12.79
CA PRO A 587 -16.37 3.45 -13.88
C PRO A 587 -14.89 3.61 -13.53
N GLY A 588 -14.53 4.66 -12.79
CA GLY A 588 -13.16 4.88 -12.34
C GLY A 588 -12.61 3.72 -11.51
N GLY A 589 -13.43 3.22 -10.58
CA GLY A 589 -13.11 2.01 -9.81
C GLY A 589 -12.91 0.80 -10.72
N PHE A 590 -13.85 0.50 -11.61
CA PHE A 590 -13.70 -0.62 -12.54
C PHE A 590 -12.43 -0.54 -13.38
N PHE A 591 -12.03 0.65 -13.84
CA PHE A 591 -10.77 0.81 -14.58
C PHE A 591 -9.55 0.40 -13.76
N PHE A 592 -9.40 0.89 -12.53
CA PHE A 592 -8.23 0.54 -11.70
C PHE A 592 -8.16 -0.96 -11.35
N TYR A 593 -9.30 -1.57 -11.04
CA TYR A 593 -9.35 -3.01 -10.76
C TYR A 593 -9.10 -3.84 -12.03
N ALA A 594 -9.59 -3.39 -13.19
CA ALA A 594 -9.31 -4.03 -14.47
C ALA A 594 -7.82 -4.02 -14.83
N ILE A 595 -7.07 -2.97 -14.47
CA ILE A 595 -5.59 -2.97 -14.63
C ILE A 595 -4.98 -4.14 -13.88
N GLY A 596 -5.33 -4.32 -12.60
CA GLY A 596 -4.76 -5.40 -11.79
C GLY A 596 -5.10 -6.80 -12.32
N THR A 597 -6.34 -7.01 -12.76
CA THR A 597 -6.74 -8.27 -13.42
C THR A 597 -6.00 -8.47 -14.75
N ALA A 598 -5.83 -7.42 -15.56
CA ALA A 598 -5.07 -7.51 -16.79
C ALA A 598 -3.60 -7.84 -16.55
N LEU A 599 -2.96 -7.20 -15.55
CA LEU A 599 -1.61 -7.50 -15.12
C LEU A 599 -1.47 -8.95 -14.63
N TYR A 600 -2.50 -9.48 -13.96
CA TYR A 600 -2.50 -10.86 -13.51
C TYR A 600 -2.41 -11.83 -14.69
N VAL A 601 -3.27 -11.66 -15.70
CA VAL A 601 -3.26 -12.51 -16.90
C VAL A 601 -1.97 -12.33 -17.69
N TYR A 602 -1.47 -11.10 -17.78
CA TYR A 602 -0.20 -10.81 -18.45
C TYR A 602 0.99 -11.52 -17.79
N TYR A 603 1.15 -11.39 -16.47
CA TYR A 603 2.26 -12.02 -15.75
C TYR A 603 2.08 -13.52 -15.50
N GLN A 604 0.87 -14.06 -15.67
CA GLN A 604 0.67 -15.50 -15.74
C GLN A 604 1.22 -16.08 -17.05
N SER A 605 1.09 -15.35 -18.16
CA SER A 605 1.61 -15.76 -19.48
C SER A 605 3.08 -15.38 -19.71
N HIS A 606 3.58 -14.34 -19.02
CA HIS A 606 4.95 -13.83 -19.12
C HIS A 606 5.63 -13.73 -17.74
N PRO A 607 5.78 -14.84 -17.00
CA PRO A 607 6.26 -14.79 -15.62
C PRO A 607 7.71 -14.32 -15.46
N GLU A 608 8.55 -14.48 -16.49
CA GLU A 608 9.93 -13.98 -16.55
C GLU A 608 10.01 -12.45 -16.56
N ARG A 609 8.90 -11.77 -16.86
CA ARG A 609 8.78 -10.31 -16.83
C ARG A 609 8.46 -9.78 -15.42
N MET A 610 8.36 -10.64 -14.41
CA MET A 610 8.28 -10.20 -13.01
C MET A 610 9.67 -10.04 -12.40
N ASN A 611 9.79 -9.13 -11.43
CA ASN A 611 10.97 -9.00 -10.60
C ASN A 611 10.66 -9.53 -9.19
N PRO A 612 11.32 -10.60 -8.74
CA PRO A 612 10.97 -11.26 -7.48
C PRO A 612 11.31 -10.46 -6.24
N LEU A 613 12.13 -9.41 -6.35
CA LEU A 613 12.54 -8.55 -5.23
C LEU A 613 11.59 -7.39 -5.00
N LEU A 614 10.75 -7.05 -5.98
CA LEU A 614 9.86 -5.90 -5.86
C LEU A 614 8.60 -6.24 -5.04
N PRO A 615 8.07 -5.28 -4.26
CA PRO A 615 6.80 -5.44 -3.56
C PRO A 615 5.63 -5.51 -4.55
N LEU A 616 4.50 -6.08 -4.13
CA LEU A 616 3.30 -6.19 -4.98
C LEU A 616 2.77 -4.82 -5.44
N ASP A 617 2.92 -3.78 -4.63
CA ASP A 617 2.55 -2.42 -4.99
C ASP A 617 3.37 -1.89 -6.19
N ALA A 618 4.55 -2.45 -6.44
CA ALA A 618 5.37 -2.08 -7.59
C ALA A 618 4.98 -2.83 -8.88
N THR A 619 4.01 -3.76 -8.87
CA THR A 619 3.63 -4.55 -10.06
C THR A 619 3.20 -3.66 -11.24
N PHE A 620 2.31 -2.69 -11.02
CA PHE A 620 1.90 -1.79 -12.10
C PHE A 620 3.00 -0.80 -12.51
N PRO A 621 3.67 -0.10 -11.57
CA PRO A 621 4.85 0.71 -11.89
C PRO A 621 5.97 -0.03 -12.64
N LEU A 622 6.25 -1.30 -12.31
CA LEU A 622 7.23 -2.15 -13.02
C LEU A 622 6.80 -2.34 -14.48
N PHE A 623 5.55 -2.75 -14.70
CA PHE A 623 5.00 -2.90 -16.04
C PHE A 623 5.13 -1.62 -16.87
N ILE A 624 4.85 -0.47 -16.27
CA ILE A 624 4.95 0.84 -16.93
C ILE A 624 6.38 1.14 -17.38
N ALA A 625 7.38 0.82 -16.56
CA ALA A 625 8.77 1.14 -16.86
C ALA A 625 9.44 0.10 -17.77
N ALA A 626 9.01 -1.15 -17.72
CA ALA A 626 9.67 -2.26 -18.41
C ALA A 626 9.01 -2.67 -19.73
N GLU A 627 7.68 -2.50 -19.85
CA GLU A 627 6.92 -2.99 -21.02
C GLU A 627 6.47 -1.88 -21.94
N LEU A 628 6.17 -0.70 -21.40
CA LEU A 628 5.55 0.35 -22.19
C LEU A 628 6.59 1.10 -23.05
N PRO A 629 6.17 1.55 -24.25
CA PRO A 629 7.05 2.27 -25.16
C PRO A 629 7.44 3.65 -24.59
N MET A 630 8.60 4.14 -25.00
CA MET A 630 9.09 5.47 -24.65
C MET A 630 8.05 6.56 -24.94
N GLY A 631 7.94 7.54 -24.05
CA GLY A 631 6.92 8.59 -24.05
C GLY A 631 5.62 8.18 -23.36
N VAL A 632 5.15 6.94 -23.52
CA VAL A 632 3.98 6.44 -22.78
C VAL A 632 4.33 6.19 -21.32
N THR A 633 5.51 5.63 -21.05
CA THR A 633 6.05 5.51 -19.70
C THR A 633 6.07 6.88 -19.02
N GLY A 634 6.59 7.92 -19.68
CA GLY A 634 6.53 9.30 -19.21
C GLY A 634 5.11 9.83 -18.98
N LEU A 635 4.14 9.49 -19.85
CA LEU A 635 2.73 9.88 -19.70
C LEU A 635 2.09 9.28 -18.45
N ILE A 636 2.33 7.99 -18.16
CA ILE A 636 1.75 7.32 -17.00
C ILE A 636 2.45 7.76 -15.71
N ILE A 637 3.76 8.00 -15.73
CA ILE A 637 4.47 8.62 -14.60
C ILE A 637 3.90 10.01 -14.33
N ALA A 638 3.64 10.81 -15.38
CA ALA A 638 2.93 12.07 -15.25
C ALA A 638 1.51 11.88 -14.67
N GLY A 639 0.84 10.76 -14.93
CA GLY A 639 -0.42 10.35 -14.30
C GLY A 639 -0.30 10.06 -12.80
N ILE A 640 0.75 9.36 -12.37
CA ILE A 640 1.05 9.12 -10.94
C ILE A 640 1.31 10.44 -10.22
N PHE A 641 2.14 11.29 -10.83
CA PHE A 641 2.41 12.65 -10.41
C PHE A 641 1.13 13.50 -10.37
N ALA A 642 0.27 13.39 -11.37
CA ALA A 642 -1.02 14.06 -11.42
C ALA A 642 -1.94 13.69 -10.26
N ALA A 643 -2.03 12.40 -9.92
CA ALA A 643 -2.83 11.93 -8.78
C ALA A 643 -2.29 12.45 -7.45
N ALA A 644 -0.97 12.46 -7.25
CA ALA A 644 -0.33 13.02 -6.05
C ALA A 644 -0.53 14.54 -5.96
N MET A 645 -0.25 15.27 -7.04
CA MET A 645 -0.29 16.72 -7.10
C MET A 645 -1.71 17.29 -6.99
N SER A 646 -2.74 16.59 -7.50
CA SER A 646 -4.14 16.97 -7.29
C SER A 646 -4.52 16.97 -5.81
N THR A 647 -4.08 15.95 -5.07
CA THR A 647 -4.37 15.90 -3.62
C THR A 647 -3.54 16.93 -2.86
N LEU A 648 -2.29 17.12 -3.25
CA LEU A 648 -1.38 18.08 -2.63
C LEU A 648 -1.85 19.54 -2.80
N SER A 649 -2.24 19.93 -4.02
CA SER A 649 -2.77 21.27 -4.31
C SER A 649 -4.03 21.57 -3.50
N SER A 650 -4.87 20.56 -3.35
CA SER A 650 -6.10 20.62 -2.56
C SER A 650 -5.83 20.86 -1.09
N ILE A 651 -4.88 20.11 -0.51
CA ILE A 651 -4.50 20.27 0.90
C ILE A 651 -3.91 21.66 1.12
N ILE A 652 -2.97 22.09 0.27
CA ILE A 652 -2.34 23.42 0.37
C ILE A 652 -3.42 24.50 0.33
N ASN A 653 -4.33 24.47 -0.64
CA ASN A 653 -5.38 25.48 -0.75
C ASN A 653 -6.34 25.47 0.45
N SER A 654 -6.78 24.28 0.89
CA SER A 654 -7.70 24.18 2.02
C SER A 654 -7.07 24.60 3.33
N VAL A 655 -5.83 24.18 3.62
CA VAL A 655 -5.11 24.60 4.83
C VAL A 655 -4.86 26.11 4.83
N SER A 656 -4.47 26.70 3.69
CA SER A 656 -4.37 28.16 3.55
C SER A 656 -5.68 28.88 3.83
N THR A 657 -6.80 28.30 3.36
CA THR A 657 -8.14 28.82 3.61
C THR A 657 -8.48 28.78 5.09
N LEU A 658 -8.22 27.66 5.77
CA LEU A 658 -8.45 27.51 7.21
C LEU A 658 -7.58 28.48 8.02
N ALA A 659 -6.28 28.56 7.72
CA ALA A 659 -5.35 29.47 8.38
C ALA A 659 -5.80 30.94 8.24
N SER A 660 -6.28 31.34 7.06
CA SER A 660 -6.74 32.70 6.81
C SER A 660 -8.09 32.97 7.48
N VAL A 661 -9.11 32.15 7.19
CA VAL A 661 -10.51 32.42 7.59
C VAL A 661 -10.80 32.10 9.05
N ASP A 662 -10.18 31.05 9.61
CA ASP A 662 -10.46 30.62 10.99
C ASP A 662 -9.54 31.28 12.02
N PHE A 663 -8.34 31.71 11.61
CA PHE A 663 -7.35 32.31 12.52
C PHE A 663 -7.05 33.76 12.16
N TYR A 664 -6.51 34.04 10.97
CA TYR A 664 -6.09 35.41 10.62
C TYR A 664 -7.25 36.41 10.68
N GLU A 665 -8.37 36.15 10.00
CA GLU A 665 -9.52 37.07 9.97
C GLU A 665 -10.19 37.27 11.33
N LYS A 666 -10.06 36.30 12.24
CA LYS A 666 -10.64 36.35 13.58
C LYS A 666 -9.73 37.02 14.61
N LEU A 667 -8.41 36.89 14.45
CA LEU A 667 -7.42 37.36 15.42
C LEU A 667 -6.75 38.68 15.00
N ALA A 668 -6.73 39.00 13.71
CA ALA A 668 -6.16 40.26 13.22
C ALA A 668 -7.05 41.46 13.56
N LYS A 669 -6.42 42.60 13.90
CA LYS A 669 -7.15 43.82 14.28
C LYS A 669 -7.93 44.47 13.13
N ASN A 670 -7.37 44.45 11.91
CA ASN A 670 -7.95 45.10 10.72
C ASN A 670 -7.72 44.23 9.47
N PRO A 671 -8.38 43.05 9.37
CA PRO A 671 -8.28 42.22 8.18
C PRO A 671 -8.94 42.93 7.00
N THR A 672 -8.27 42.92 5.85
CA THR A 672 -8.86 43.38 4.58
C THR A 672 -8.80 42.23 3.58
N PRO A 673 -9.69 42.16 2.58
CA PRO A 673 -9.69 41.06 1.61
C PRO A 673 -8.32 40.82 0.97
N LYS A 674 -7.61 41.90 0.61
CA LYS A 674 -6.25 41.81 0.05
C LYS A 674 -5.24 41.21 1.04
N LYS A 675 -5.31 41.57 2.32
CA LYS A 675 -4.40 41.04 3.35
C LYS A 675 -4.73 39.58 3.69
N SER A 676 -6.01 39.20 3.73
CA SER A 676 -6.44 37.81 3.91
C SER A 676 -5.95 36.89 2.79
N VAL A 677 -6.05 37.35 1.54
CA VAL A 677 -5.55 36.61 0.37
C VAL A 677 -4.03 36.50 0.42
N LEU A 678 -3.32 37.61 0.64
CA LEU A 678 -1.85 37.58 0.76
C LEU A 678 -1.40 36.64 1.89
N PHE A 679 -2.08 36.67 3.04
CA PHE A 679 -1.80 35.74 4.14
C PHE A 679 -2.00 34.29 3.72
N ALA A 680 -3.09 33.99 2.99
CA ALA A 680 -3.36 32.65 2.48
C ALA A 680 -2.32 32.17 1.44
N GLU A 681 -1.85 33.05 0.56
CA GLU A 681 -0.78 32.78 -0.41
C GLU A 681 0.53 32.42 0.31
N ILE A 682 0.94 33.25 1.29
CA ILE A 682 2.12 33.00 2.13
C ILE A 682 1.96 31.67 2.88
N MET A 683 0.80 31.44 3.50
CA MET A 683 0.51 30.18 4.18
C MET A 683 0.56 28.99 3.22
N GLY A 684 0.15 29.15 1.97
CA GLY A 684 0.20 28.07 0.99
C GLY A 684 1.62 27.66 0.65
N VAL A 685 2.52 28.62 0.52
CA VAL A 685 3.96 28.36 0.36
C VAL A 685 4.52 27.67 1.61
N LEU A 686 4.23 28.20 2.81
CA LEU A 686 4.74 27.65 4.07
C LEU A 686 4.26 26.21 4.32
N VAL A 687 2.97 25.95 4.09
CA VAL A 687 2.37 24.61 4.21
C VAL A 687 3.02 23.66 3.21
N GLY A 688 3.17 24.09 1.96
CA GLY A 688 3.90 23.40 0.91
C GLY A 688 5.30 22.96 1.33
N LEU A 689 6.11 23.92 1.78
CA LEU A 689 7.48 23.71 2.23
C LEU A 689 7.53 22.82 3.48
N LEU A 690 6.60 22.97 4.41
CA LEU A 690 6.51 22.12 5.59
C LEU A 690 6.18 20.67 5.22
N GLY A 691 5.23 20.44 4.30
CA GLY A 691 4.90 19.11 3.82
C GLY A 691 6.06 18.44 3.08
N ILE A 692 6.81 19.19 2.25
CA ILE A 692 8.07 18.73 1.65
C ILE A 692 9.08 18.35 2.75
N GLY A 693 9.29 19.23 3.73
CA GLY A 693 10.22 19.01 4.83
C GLY A 693 9.89 17.75 5.64
N ILE A 694 8.61 17.53 5.97
CA ILE A 694 8.15 16.31 6.65
C ILE A 694 8.34 15.08 5.75
N ALA A 695 7.97 15.14 4.47
CA ALA A 695 8.17 14.01 3.55
C ALA A 695 9.66 13.61 3.41
N LEU A 696 10.56 14.59 3.33
CA LEU A 696 12.01 14.37 3.31
C LEU A 696 12.56 13.86 4.64
N LEU A 697 11.93 14.23 5.76
CA LEU A 697 12.26 13.68 7.06
C LEU A 697 11.84 12.21 7.15
N LEU A 698 10.60 11.90 6.73
CA LEU A 698 10.08 10.53 6.68
C LEU A 698 10.90 9.62 5.77
N SER A 699 11.45 10.15 4.66
CA SER A 699 12.30 9.37 3.76
C SER A 699 13.63 8.92 4.38
N ARG A 700 13.98 9.40 5.58
CA ARG A 700 15.20 9.02 6.32
C ARG A 700 14.92 8.03 7.45
N TYR A 701 13.66 7.80 7.80
CA TYR A 701 13.28 6.87 8.86
C TYR A 701 12.80 5.56 8.25
N ASP A 702 13.22 4.46 8.87
CA ASP A 702 12.75 3.11 8.52
C ASP A 702 11.39 2.84 9.20
N ILE A 703 10.35 3.45 8.65
CA ILE A 703 8.98 3.30 9.15
C ILE A 703 8.33 2.12 8.43
N HIS A 704 7.99 1.08 9.19
CA HIS A 704 7.42 -0.18 8.69
C HIS A 704 6.24 0.05 7.73
N SER A 705 5.35 1.00 8.05
CA SER A 705 4.22 1.38 7.20
C SER A 705 3.84 2.83 7.44
N LEU A 706 4.25 3.71 6.53
CA LEU A 706 3.85 5.12 6.57
C LEU A 706 2.35 5.32 6.34
N PHE A 707 1.72 4.39 5.63
CA PHE A 707 0.28 4.41 5.44
C PHE A 707 -0.46 4.19 6.76
N ASP A 708 -0.01 3.24 7.58
CA ASP A 708 -0.63 2.96 8.88
C ASP A 708 -0.46 4.15 9.82
N VAL A 709 0.74 4.74 9.89
CA VAL A 709 0.99 5.98 10.66
C VAL A 709 0.05 7.11 10.23
N SER A 710 -0.21 7.25 8.92
CA SER A 710 -1.16 8.24 8.38
C SER A 710 -2.58 8.01 8.92
N ILE A 711 -3.03 6.77 8.92
CA ILE A 711 -4.38 6.36 9.34
C ILE A 711 -4.54 6.51 10.85
N GLU A 712 -3.52 6.15 11.63
CA GLU A 712 -3.50 6.35 13.08
C GLU A 712 -3.67 7.83 13.42
N LEU A 713 -2.85 8.70 12.85
CA LEU A 713 -2.95 10.14 13.06
C LEU A 713 -4.31 10.70 12.63
N ALA A 714 -4.88 10.20 11.53
CA ALA A 714 -6.22 10.58 11.08
C ALA A 714 -7.31 10.14 12.08
N GLY A 715 -7.21 8.94 12.65
CA GLY A 715 -8.13 8.43 13.66
C GLY A 715 -8.03 9.19 14.99
N LEU A 716 -6.79 9.41 15.46
CA LEU A 716 -6.49 10.07 16.73
C LEU A 716 -6.93 11.53 16.76
N LEU A 717 -6.66 12.28 15.69
CA LEU A 717 -6.94 13.72 15.65
C LEU A 717 -8.26 14.05 14.95
N GLY A 718 -8.65 13.25 13.95
CA GLY A 718 -9.74 13.57 13.01
C GLY A 718 -11.14 13.18 13.47
N GLY A 719 -11.28 12.15 14.32
CA GLY A 719 -12.59 11.59 14.66
C GLY A 719 -13.43 12.46 15.60
N GLY A 720 -12.82 13.07 16.61
CA GLY A 720 -13.52 13.86 17.63
C GLY A 720 -14.37 14.99 17.02
N PHE A 721 -13.84 15.75 16.09
CA PHE A 721 -14.62 16.83 15.48
C PHE A 721 -15.62 16.35 14.42
N ALA A 722 -15.46 15.17 13.80
CA ALA A 722 -16.53 14.57 12.98
C ALA A 722 -17.77 14.22 13.82
N GLY A 723 -17.56 13.71 15.03
CA GLY A 723 -18.64 13.49 15.99
C GLY A 723 -19.39 14.79 16.33
N ALA A 724 -18.68 15.91 16.46
CA ALA A 724 -19.29 17.22 16.71
C ALA A 724 -20.22 17.68 15.57
N TYR A 725 -19.84 17.47 14.30
CA TYR A 725 -20.73 17.74 13.16
C TYR A 725 -21.97 16.86 13.19
N THR A 726 -21.79 15.57 13.49
CA THR A 726 -22.90 14.62 13.59
C THR A 726 -23.89 15.05 14.68
N LEU A 727 -23.41 15.37 15.88
CA LEU A 727 -24.23 15.89 16.97
C LEU A 727 -24.92 17.21 16.60
N GLY A 728 -24.23 18.10 15.90
CA GLY A 728 -24.76 19.39 15.47
C GLY A 728 -25.92 19.25 14.48
N MET A 729 -25.75 18.41 13.45
CA MET A 729 -26.66 18.30 12.31
C MET A 729 -27.88 17.44 12.62
N PHE A 730 -27.69 16.37 13.39
CA PHE A 730 -28.70 15.33 13.62
C PHE A 730 -29.36 15.38 14.99
N THR A 731 -28.95 16.31 15.88
CA THR A 731 -29.58 16.45 17.21
C THR A 731 -29.94 17.89 17.54
N ARG A 732 -31.04 18.03 18.29
CA ARG A 732 -31.48 19.31 18.86
C ARG A 732 -30.99 19.54 20.28
N ARG A 733 -30.57 18.49 20.98
CA ARG A 733 -30.16 18.53 22.39
C ARG A 733 -28.70 18.93 22.61
N ALA A 734 -27.82 18.63 21.65
CA ALA A 734 -26.38 18.86 21.80
C ALA A 734 -26.08 20.35 22.02
N ASN A 735 -25.26 20.65 23.02
CA ASN A 735 -24.81 22.00 23.38
C ASN A 735 -23.28 22.09 23.36
N ALA A 736 -22.74 23.31 23.48
CA ALA A 736 -21.31 23.56 23.33
C ALA A 736 -20.47 22.83 24.39
N GLN A 737 -20.92 22.82 25.64
CA GLN A 737 -20.24 22.16 26.75
C GLN A 737 -20.19 20.64 26.53
N GLY A 738 -21.33 20.03 26.21
CA GLY A 738 -21.41 18.60 25.93
C GLY A 738 -20.52 18.20 24.76
N VAL A 739 -20.55 18.95 23.65
CA VAL A 739 -19.69 18.67 22.49
C VAL A 739 -18.21 18.87 22.80
N ALA A 740 -17.82 19.89 23.57
CA ALA A 740 -16.43 20.07 23.98
C ALA A 740 -15.93 18.88 24.84
N ILE A 741 -16.75 18.40 25.78
CA ILE A 741 -16.46 17.20 26.58
C ILE A 741 -16.39 15.97 25.68
N GLY A 742 -17.29 15.85 24.69
CA GLY A 742 -17.28 14.78 23.70
C GLY A 742 -15.99 14.73 22.88
N ILE A 743 -15.53 15.86 22.34
CA ILE A 743 -14.28 15.96 21.58
C ILE A 743 -13.08 15.60 22.46
N ALA A 744 -12.98 16.19 23.66
CA ALA A 744 -11.87 15.93 24.57
C ALA A 744 -11.86 14.47 25.04
N GLY A 745 -13.01 13.93 25.43
CA GLY A 745 -13.17 12.54 25.84
C GLY A 745 -12.82 11.55 24.72
N ALA A 746 -13.25 11.84 23.48
CA ALA A 746 -12.90 11.02 22.33
C ALA A 746 -11.39 11.02 22.07
N ILE A 747 -10.72 12.18 22.09
CA ILE A 747 -9.27 12.26 21.89
C ILE A 747 -8.53 11.49 22.99
N VAL A 748 -8.86 11.73 24.26
CA VAL A 748 -8.19 11.06 25.40
C VAL A 748 -8.39 9.55 25.34
N LEU A 749 -9.63 9.08 25.17
CA LEU A 749 -9.90 7.65 25.15
C LEU A 749 -9.30 6.97 23.91
N THR A 750 -9.35 7.60 22.74
CA THR A 750 -8.73 7.02 21.53
C THR A 750 -7.21 6.97 21.67
N LEU A 751 -6.58 7.99 22.26
CA LEU A 751 -5.14 7.97 22.58
C LEU A 751 -4.80 6.88 23.60
N LEU A 752 -5.65 6.64 24.61
CA LEU A 752 -5.46 5.54 25.56
C LEU A 752 -5.55 4.19 24.86
N ILE A 753 -6.58 3.97 24.04
CA ILE A 753 -6.77 2.75 23.25
C ILE A 753 -5.55 2.51 22.34
N TRP A 754 -5.05 3.57 21.69
CA TRP A 754 -3.85 3.53 20.86
C TRP A 754 -2.58 3.23 21.66
N SER A 755 -2.37 3.88 22.79
CA SER A 755 -1.18 3.66 23.64
C SER A 755 -1.09 2.25 24.23
N MET A 756 -2.21 1.53 24.24
CA MET A 756 -2.34 0.17 24.75
C MET A 756 -2.46 -0.87 23.63
N ASP A 757 -2.32 -0.47 22.35
CA ASP A 757 -2.43 -1.32 21.16
C ASP A 757 -3.70 -2.21 21.15
N LEU A 758 -4.83 -1.68 21.65
CA LEU A 758 -6.04 -2.50 21.87
C LEU A 758 -6.77 -2.88 20.58
N VAL A 759 -6.61 -2.10 19.51
CA VAL A 759 -7.33 -2.29 18.24
C VAL A 759 -6.42 -1.99 17.05
N HIS A 760 -6.77 -2.53 15.89
CA HIS A 760 -6.07 -2.23 14.65
C HIS A 760 -6.25 -0.75 14.23
N PRO A 761 -5.23 -0.10 13.63
CA PRO A 761 -5.28 1.30 13.16
C PRO A 761 -6.56 1.76 12.46
N TYR A 762 -7.14 0.92 11.61
CA TYR A 762 -8.37 1.21 10.86
C TYR A 762 -9.58 1.53 11.75
N PHE A 763 -9.62 1.06 13.00
CA PHE A 763 -10.78 1.29 13.87
C PHE A 763 -10.72 2.60 14.64
N TYR A 764 -9.55 3.25 14.75
CA TYR A 764 -9.41 4.46 15.58
C TYR A 764 -10.33 5.60 15.13
N LEU A 765 -10.51 5.79 13.82
CA LEU A 765 -11.38 6.86 13.30
C LEU A 765 -12.85 6.62 13.67
N GLY A 766 -13.39 5.44 13.37
CA GLY A 766 -14.76 5.07 13.71
C GLY A 766 -15.03 5.12 15.21
N ILE A 767 -14.11 4.59 16.02
CA ILE A 767 -14.19 4.62 17.49
C ILE A 767 -14.18 6.06 18.01
N SER A 768 -13.27 6.91 17.53
CA SER A 768 -13.16 8.32 17.94
C SER A 768 -14.43 9.10 17.62
N ILE A 769 -15.03 8.88 16.43
CA ILE A 769 -16.32 9.47 16.05
C ILE A 769 -17.43 9.01 17.00
N LEU A 770 -17.53 7.70 17.23
CA LEU A 770 -18.57 7.11 18.07
C LEU A 770 -18.46 7.60 19.52
N LEU A 771 -17.25 7.61 20.08
CA LEU A 771 -16.98 8.13 21.42
C LEU A 771 -17.40 9.60 21.54
N CYS A 772 -17.07 10.44 20.56
CA CYS A 772 -17.49 11.84 20.59
C CYS A 772 -19.01 11.98 20.55
N ILE A 773 -19.70 11.17 19.73
CA ILE A 773 -21.17 11.20 19.63
C ILE A 773 -21.78 10.79 20.97
N VAL A 774 -21.37 9.64 21.52
CA VAL A 774 -21.96 9.08 22.75
C VAL A 774 -21.67 9.97 23.95
N ILE A 775 -20.39 10.30 24.19
CA ILE A 775 -19.98 11.13 25.33
C ILE A 775 -20.56 12.53 25.18
N GLY A 776 -20.48 13.12 23.98
CA GLY A 776 -20.95 14.47 23.76
C GLY A 776 -22.47 14.62 23.89
N TYR A 777 -23.23 13.63 23.42
CA TYR A 777 -24.68 13.61 23.60
C TYR A 777 -25.07 13.42 25.06
N ALA A 778 -24.47 12.46 25.76
CA ALA A 778 -24.72 12.21 27.18
C ALA A 778 -24.36 13.43 28.04
N ALA A 779 -23.17 14.00 27.85
CA ALA A 779 -22.72 15.19 28.58
C ALA A 779 -23.61 16.41 28.31
N SER A 780 -24.18 16.53 27.11
CA SER A 780 -25.11 17.63 26.80
C SER A 780 -26.31 17.65 27.74
N TRP A 781 -26.75 16.50 28.25
CA TRP A 781 -27.86 16.42 29.22
C TRP A 781 -27.57 17.06 30.57
N LEU A 782 -26.28 17.21 30.93
CA LEU A 782 -25.84 17.84 32.18
C LEU A 782 -25.88 19.37 32.15
N PHE A 783 -26.08 19.96 30.96
CA PHE A 783 -26.12 21.41 30.76
C PHE A 783 -27.46 21.84 30.15
N PRO A 784 -27.86 23.12 30.27
CA PRO A 784 -29.09 23.62 29.65
C PRO A 784 -29.17 23.32 28.14
N PRO A 785 -30.38 23.14 27.59
CA PRO A 785 -30.55 23.00 26.15
C PRO A 785 -30.10 24.27 25.41
N PRO A 786 -29.74 24.18 24.11
CA PRO A 786 -29.34 25.35 23.33
C PRO A 786 -30.39 26.46 23.39
N ALA A 787 -29.99 27.64 23.85
CA ALA A 787 -30.87 28.82 23.91
C ALA A 787 -30.98 29.55 22.56
N GLN A 788 -30.02 29.33 21.66
CA GLN A 788 -30.00 29.95 20.33
C GLN A 788 -30.88 29.16 19.34
N SER A 789 -31.47 29.87 18.38
CA SER A 789 -32.27 29.25 17.32
C SER A 789 -31.43 28.24 16.53
N LEU A 790 -31.96 27.02 16.38
CA LEU A 790 -31.35 25.97 15.56
C LEU A 790 -31.84 26.01 14.11
N SER A 791 -32.57 27.06 13.74
CA SER A 791 -33.11 27.22 12.40
C SER A 791 -32.00 27.20 11.35
N GLY A 792 -32.15 26.32 10.38
CA GLY A 792 -31.16 26.17 9.31
C GLY A 792 -29.85 25.49 9.73
N LEU A 793 -29.72 25.00 10.97
CA LEU A 793 -28.50 24.35 11.48
C LEU A 793 -28.62 22.84 11.64
N THR A 794 -29.84 22.30 11.51
CA THR A 794 -30.13 20.86 11.58
C THR A 794 -30.76 20.34 10.29
N ILE A 795 -30.81 19.02 10.11
CA ILE A 795 -31.45 18.37 8.96
C ILE A 795 -32.98 18.51 8.95
N HIS A 796 -33.59 18.91 10.07
CA HIS A 796 -35.04 19.05 10.17
C HIS A 796 -35.51 20.34 9.46
N ARG A 797 -36.18 20.18 8.31
CA ARG A 797 -36.65 21.30 7.46
C ARG A 797 -37.62 22.29 8.11
N GLN A 798 -38.27 21.91 9.22
CA GLN A 798 -39.38 22.68 9.80
C GLN A 798 -39.00 24.06 10.35
N ASP A 799 -37.72 24.37 10.48
CA ASP A 799 -37.29 25.66 11.01
C ASP A 799 -37.11 26.75 9.92
N ALA A 800 -37.40 26.44 8.64
CA ALA A 800 -37.33 27.40 7.52
C ALA A 800 -38.58 28.27 7.35
N VAL A 801 -39.61 28.12 8.19
CA VAL A 801 -40.83 28.95 8.12
C VAL A 801 -40.66 30.14 9.06
N GLY A 802 -40.00 31.18 8.54
CA GLY A 802 -39.78 32.44 9.26
C GLY A 802 -39.15 33.57 8.46
N ALA A 803 -39.01 33.43 7.13
CA ALA A 803 -38.65 34.53 6.25
C ALA A 803 -39.78 34.74 5.25
N THR A 804 -40.41 35.91 5.39
CA THR A 804 -41.49 36.55 4.64
C THR A 804 -41.62 36.20 3.15
N ARG A 805 -42.89 36.12 2.72
CA ARG A 805 -43.36 36.25 1.33
C ARG A 805 -42.77 37.46 0.61
#